data_AF-A0A3L7RZZ3-F1
#
_entry.id   AF-A0A3L7RZZ3-F1
#
_cell.length_a   1.000
_cell.length_b   1.000
_cell.length_c   1.000
_cell.angle_alpha   90.00
_cell.angle_beta   90.00
_cell.angle_gamma   90.00
#
_symmetry.space_group_name_H-M   'P 1'
#
loop_
_entity.id
_entity.type
_entity.pdbx_description
1 polymer ?
#
loop_
_entity_poly.entity_id
_entity_poly.type
_entity_poly.pdbx_seq_one_letter_code
_entity_poly.pdbx_strand_id
1 'polypeptide(L)'
;MPISINGVVSGIDTDNIVSGLLKIQQQQLDRMALRKNGIQQRQAAFKTVESRLLSLRADAGALSRNTNNPLTRLSVTPSDEKAISATASAAAVPGVYQMTIDATAKAHQVASQGFADTDSEITQGTFEIRLGSGDPKTITIDGNNNNLSDLSAAINSSDTGISATVVKDSAGGTTPYRLLLSSSKTGASNQITVTNNLAADSGSAVKPVINFGTPVQAASDARVTLGSGAGAISVTSSTNQFKDAIGGVSFDLLQPTVGQTVSLTVAKDNSAAVAAVQSFVDSFNGVLNYISENSKYNEASEEGGLFLGNQGAAKIQQTLRTTVQNVVPGANPLANRLSTVGIRFNDSGTLVLDKAKLESALNGNIEGVTADDVKRLFSFGGQSTNSGMSFVLGSTRTQASTSGYQVDISQAAEQATITGAAFAGSTVITSANRSLEVKLDGKTATVQLSEGTYTAQQLADHLEQIINESEEFPAREINVSLESGALQLTSAKYGLTSDLEIVSGTAIADLGLTAGLKDNGRDVVGSFIVNGKTEAAVGRGRLLTGDPDNENTADLQVQITLSPSDVVAGAEGTITVSRGLASSLDQVLGKLLNNEDGLLTSVDDGFDGQLKSLQTSIDRQTKLFDLQEQSIRKQFQALETAISQLNATSSYLGGQLANLPQISSQQ
;
A
#
# COMPACT_ATOMS: atom_id res chain seq x y z
N MET A 1 -16.81 -40.85 -46.71
CA MET A 1 -17.50 -42.08 -46.26
C MET A 1 -18.50 -42.46 -47.33
N PRO A 2 -18.43 -43.65 -47.95
CA PRO A 2 -19.51 -44.11 -48.80
C PRO A 2 -20.71 -44.46 -47.91
N ILE A 3 -21.90 -44.06 -48.32
CA ILE A 3 -23.15 -44.32 -47.60
C ILE A 3 -23.50 -45.80 -47.82
N SER A 4 -23.31 -46.63 -46.79
CA SER A 4 -23.82 -48.01 -46.77
C SER A 4 -25.29 -47.97 -46.34
N ILE A 5 -26.17 -48.41 -47.24
CA ILE A 5 -27.61 -48.51 -46.99
C ILE A 5 -27.84 -49.83 -46.21
N ASN A 6 -27.99 -49.73 -44.88
CA ASN A 6 -28.12 -50.85 -43.93
C ASN A 6 -29.48 -51.58 -44.06
N GLY A 7 -29.50 -52.90 -43.80
CA GLY A 7 -30.71 -53.64 -43.44
C GLY A 7 -31.66 -54.04 -44.57
N VAL A 8 -31.41 -53.61 -45.82
CA VAL A 8 -32.35 -53.81 -46.95
C VAL A 8 -32.48 -55.28 -47.36
N VAL A 9 -31.44 -56.11 -47.12
CA VAL A 9 -31.42 -57.52 -47.56
C VAL A 9 -31.88 -58.50 -46.46
N SER A 10 -31.68 -58.17 -45.18
CA SER A 10 -31.99 -59.06 -44.04
C SER A 10 -33.22 -58.64 -43.22
N GLY A 11 -33.64 -57.36 -43.29
CA GLY A 11 -34.69 -56.79 -42.44
C GLY A 11 -34.29 -56.58 -40.97
N ILE A 12 -33.00 -56.73 -40.63
CA ILE A 12 -32.50 -56.63 -39.25
C ILE A 12 -31.97 -55.22 -38.98
N ASP A 13 -32.42 -54.60 -37.88
CA ASP A 13 -31.91 -53.33 -37.38
C ASP A 13 -30.56 -53.54 -36.67
N THR A 14 -29.51 -53.54 -37.46
CA THR A 14 -28.14 -53.81 -37.02
C THR A 14 -27.63 -52.73 -36.07
N ASP A 15 -28.03 -51.47 -36.22
CA ASP A 15 -27.59 -50.37 -35.35
C ASP A 15 -28.15 -50.49 -33.93
N ASN A 16 -29.41 -50.89 -33.78
CA ASN A 16 -30.01 -51.16 -32.47
C ASN A 16 -29.38 -52.39 -31.79
N ILE A 17 -29.01 -53.42 -32.54
CA ILE A 17 -28.34 -54.61 -31.98
C ILE A 17 -26.90 -54.31 -31.58
N VAL A 18 -26.13 -53.60 -32.41
CA VAL A 18 -24.77 -53.15 -32.06
C VAL A 18 -24.79 -52.29 -30.81
N SER A 19 -25.72 -51.33 -30.74
CA SER A 19 -25.90 -50.47 -29.55
C SER A 19 -26.30 -51.27 -28.32
N GLY A 20 -27.19 -52.27 -28.47
CA GLY A 20 -27.59 -53.18 -27.40
C GLY A 20 -26.44 -54.02 -26.86
N LEU A 21 -25.56 -54.53 -27.74
CA LEU A 21 -24.38 -55.33 -27.37
C LEU A 21 -23.30 -54.51 -26.65
N LEU A 22 -23.16 -53.23 -26.99
CA LEU A 22 -22.15 -52.34 -26.42
C LEU A 22 -22.59 -51.63 -25.12
N LYS A 23 -23.88 -51.74 -24.75
CA LYS A 23 -24.49 -51.01 -23.63
C LYS A 23 -23.78 -51.20 -22.28
N ILE A 24 -23.27 -52.40 -21.99
CA ILE A 24 -22.54 -52.68 -20.73
C ILE A 24 -21.23 -51.89 -20.65
N GLN A 25 -20.51 -51.75 -21.77
CA GLN A 25 -19.26 -50.99 -21.82
C GLN A 25 -19.52 -49.49 -21.79
N GLN A 26 -20.59 -49.03 -22.45
CA GLN A 26 -21.03 -47.63 -22.35
C GLN A 26 -21.32 -47.26 -20.88
N GLN A 27 -22.05 -48.11 -20.14
CA GLN A 27 -22.29 -47.89 -18.71
C GLN A 27 -21.01 -47.82 -17.86
N GLN A 28 -19.96 -48.55 -18.24
CA GLN A 28 -18.67 -48.45 -17.56
C GLN A 28 -18.01 -47.08 -17.82
N LEU A 29 -18.01 -46.61 -19.06
CA LEU A 29 -17.51 -45.29 -19.44
C LEU A 29 -18.30 -44.18 -18.74
N ASP A 30 -19.63 -44.28 -18.72
CA ASP A 30 -20.49 -43.29 -18.06
C ASP A 30 -20.19 -43.20 -16.56
N ARG A 31 -20.00 -44.35 -15.87
CA ARG A 31 -19.60 -44.36 -14.45
C ARG A 31 -18.23 -43.72 -14.22
N MET A 32 -17.26 -43.95 -15.12
CA MET A 32 -15.95 -43.29 -15.03
C MET A 32 -16.06 -41.79 -15.27
N ALA A 33 -16.87 -41.35 -16.24
CA ALA A 33 -17.13 -39.94 -16.53
C ALA A 33 -17.81 -39.23 -15.35
N LEU A 34 -18.81 -39.88 -14.72
CA LEU A 34 -19.45 -39.38 -13.50
C LEU A 34 -18.45 -39.25 -12.35
N ARG A 35 -17.59 -40.27 -12.15
CA ARG A 35 -16.53 -40.22 -11.14
C ARG A 35 -15.54 -39.09 -11.42
N LYS A 36 -15.17 -38.86 -12.69
CA LYS A 36 -14.30 -37.76 -13.09
C LYS A 36 -14.93 -36.41 -12.75
N ASN A 37 -16.20 -36.21 -13.10
CA ASN A 37 -16.94 -34.99 -12.78
C ASN A 37 -16.98 -34.75 -11.26
N GLY A 38 -17.27 -35.79 -10.46
CA GLY A 38 -17.25 -35.69 -9.01
C GLY A 38 -15.89 -35.28 -8.42
N ILE A 39 -14.78 -35.78 -8.99
CA ILE A 39 -13.43 -35.35 -8.59
C ILE A 39 -13.18 -33.88 -8.97
N GLN A 40 -13.57 -33.46 -10.18
CA GLN A 40 -13.42 -32.07 -10.63
C GLN A 40 -14.23 -31.09 -9.76
N GLN A 41 -15.44 -31.45 -9.36
CA GLN A 41 -16.25 -30.64 -8.44
C GLN A 41 -15.59 -30.49 -7.07
N ARG A 42 -15.03 -31.58 -6.53
CA ARG A 42 -14.28 -31.54 -5.26
C ARG A 42 -13.02 -30.68 -5.36
N GLN A 43 -12.29 -30.79 -6.47
CA GLN A 43 -11.12 -29.95 -6.75
C GLN A 43 -11.51 -28.47 -6.81
N ALA A 44 -12.58 -28.12 -7.53
CA ALA A 44 -13.11 -26.76 -7.59
C ALA A 44 -13.56 -26.24 -6.21
N ALA A 45 -14.13 -27.10 -5.37
CA ALA A 45 -14.49 -26.75 -4.00
C ALA A 45 -13.26 -26.45 -3.14
N PHE A 46 -12.17 -27.21 -3.27
CA PHE A 46 -10.90 -26.91 -2.59
C PHE A 46 -10.27 -25.60 -3.08
N LYS A 47 -10.33 -25.30 -4.38
CA LYS A 47 -9.90 -23.99 -4.93
C LYS A 47 -10.73 -22.83 -4.38
N THR A 48 -12.01 -23.07 -4.10
CA THR A 48 -12.87 -22.09 -3.41
C THR A 48 -12.44 -21.89 -1.95
N VAL A 49 -12.07 -22.97 -1.24
CA VAL A 49 -11.50 -22.88 0.12
C VAL A 49 -10.19 -22.09 0.10
N GLU A 50 -9.30 -22.37 -0.85
CA GLU A 50 -8.04 -21.64 -1.05
C GLU A 50 -8.27 -20.14 -1.25
N SER A 51 -9.16 -19.74 -2.16
CA SER A 51 -9.51 -18.34 -2.39
C SER A 51 -10.04 -17.64 -1.14
N ARG A 52 -10.87 -18.32 -0.34
CA ARG A 52 -11.39 -17.79 0.94
C ARG A 52 -10.29 -17.69 2.00
N LEU A 53 -9.37 -18.65 2.05
CA LEU A 53 -8.21 -18.61 2.95
C LEU A 53 -7.22 -17.50 2.57
N LEU A 54 -7.03 -17.22 1.28
CA LEU A 54 -6.25 -16.07 0.80
C LEU A 54 -6.89 -14.75 1.24
N SER A 55 -8.23 -14.65 1.15
CA SER A 55 -8.98 -13.48 1.63
C SER A 55 -8.83 -13.30 3.14
N LEU A 56 -8.99 -14.38 3.92
CA LEU A 56 -8.75 -14.38 5.36
C LEU A 56 -7.31 -14.00 5.71
N ARG A 57 -6.34 -14.48 4.94
CA ARG A 57 -4.92 -14.14 5.11
C ARG A 57 -4.68 -12.65 4.87
N ALA A 58 -5.33 -12.04 3.88
CA ALA A 58 -5.24 -10.61 3.61
C ALA A 58 -5.79 -9.77 4.78
N ASP A 59 -6.96 -10.14 5.32
CA ASP A 59 -7.58 -9.44 6.46
C ASP A 59 -6.76 -9.62 7.75
N ALA A 60 -6.30 -10.84 8.04
CA ALA A 60 -5.40 -11.11 9.15
C ALA A 60 -4.07 -10.36 9.00
N GLY A 61 -3.54 -10.30 7.77
CA GLY A 61 -2.36 -9.53 7.42
C GLY A 61 -2.53 -8.02 7.67
N ALA A 62 -3.70 -7.45 7.37
CA ALA A 62 -3.99 -6.04 7.65
C ALA A 62 -3.94 -5.74 9.15
N LEU A 63 -4.48 -6.64 9.98
CA LEU A 63 -4.45 -6.52 11.44
C LEU A 63 -3.08 -6.84 12.07
N SER A 64 -2.23 -7.61 11.39
CA SER A 64 -0.94 -8.06 11.92
C SER A 64 0.23 -7.11 11.65
N ARG A 65 0.10 -6.21 10.66
CA ARG A 65 1.15 -5.25 10.25
C ARG A 65 1.44 -4.22 11.34
N ASN A 66 2.69 -3.76 11.43
CA ASN A 66 3.08 -2.68 12.35
C ASN A 66 2.89 -1.29 11.74
N THR A 67 3.02 -1.16 10.42
CA THR A 67 2.80 0.07 9.66
C THR A 67 1.38 0.11 9.11
N ASN A 68 0.77 1.30 9.11
CA ASN A 68 -0.60 1.52 8.61
C ASN A 68 -1.64 0.56 9.20
N ASN A 69 -1.44 0.12 10.44
CA ASN A 69 -2.37 -0.79 11.10
C ASN A 69 -3.70 -0.06 11.39
N PRO A 70 -4.86 -0.60 10.98
CA PRO A 70 -6.16 0.02 11.21
C PRO A 70 -6.48 0.22 12.70
N LEU A 71 -5.90 -0.59 13.60
CA LEU A 71 -6.09 -0.48 15.06
C LEU A 71 -5.37 0.73 15.68
N THR A 72 -4.40 1.32 14.97
CA THR A 72 -3.64 2.50 15.44
C THR A 72 -3.84 3.71 14.54
N ARG A 73 -4.77 3.63 13.58
CA ARG A 73 -5.04 4.74 12.67
C ARG A 73 -5.58 5.93 13.45
N LEU A 74 -5.13 7.12 13.07
CA LEU A 74 -5.66 8.37 13.58
C LEU A 74 -6.63 8.97 12.56
N SER A 75 -7.65 9.64 13.06
CA SER A 75 -8.61 10.42 12.28
C SER A 75 -8.58 11.87 12.74
N VAL A 76 -8.96 12.77 11.84
CA VAL A 76 -9.15 14.19 12.15
C VAL A 76 -10.60 14.54 11.89
N THR A 77 -11.28 15.05 12.91
CA THR A 77 -12.66 15.54 12.80
C THR A 77 -12.66 17.05 12.92
N PRO A 78 -12.94 17.80 11.83
CA PRO A 78 -13.12 19.24 11.90
C PRO A 78 -14.49 19.59 12.48
N SER A 79 -14.59 20.71 13.18
CA SER A 79 -15.90 21.24 13.63
C SER A 79 -16.74 21.82 12.49
N ASP A 80 -16.13 22.13 11.36
CA ASP A 80 -16.79 22.61 10.14
C ASP A 80 -16.15 21.99 8.88
N GLU A 81 -16.75 20.90 8.39
CA GLU A 81 -16.31 20.18 7.18
C GLU A 81 -16.48 21.00 5.89
N LYS A 82 -17.25 22.10 5.90
CA LYS A 82 -17.37 22.98 4.71
C LYS A 82 -16.20 23.95 4.61
N ALA A 83 -15.53 24.23 5.72
CA ALA A 83 -14.42 25.15 5.81
C ALA A 83 -13.07 24.46 5.60
N ILE A 84 -12.92 23.22 6.09
CA ILE A 84 -11.66 22.49 6.10
C ILE A 84 -11.87 20.98 6.02
N SER A 85 -10.99 20.31 5.28
CA SER A 85 -10.83 18.85 5.33
C SER A 85 -9.45 18.51 5.85
N ALA A 86 -9.31 17.48 6.68
CA ALA A 86 -8.04 17.14 7.31
C ALA A 86 -7.81 15.62 7.40
N THR A 87 -6.54 15.24 7.41
CA THR A 87 -6.06 13.86 7.53
C THR A 87 -4.89 13.81 8.50
N ALA A 88 -4.73 12.69 9.20
CA ALA A 88 -3.63 12.46 10.13
C ALA A 88 -2.79 11.27 9.67
N SER A 89 -1.48 11.43 9.76
CA SER A 89 -0.51 10.33 9.67
C SER A 89 -0.31 9.68 11.04
N ALA A 90 0.45 8.59 11.10
CA ALA A 90 0.80 7.92 12.35
C ALA A 90 1.70 8.78 13.29
N ALA A 91 2.29 9.86 12.77
CA ALA A 91 3.11 10.79 13.56
C ALA A 91 2.29 11.90 14.24
N ALA A 92 0.98 12.00 13.93
CA ALA A 92 0.13 13.00 14.55
C ALA A 92 -0.05 12.72 16.04
N VAL A 93 -0.09 13.78 16.84
CA VAL A 93 -0.36 13.68 18.28
C VAL A 93 -1.87 13.85 18.49
N PRO A 94 -2.54 12.93 19.22
CA PRO A 94 -3.96 13.11 19.57
C PRO A 94 -4.18 14.38 20.39
N GLY A 95 -5.21 15.15 20.05
CA GLY A 95 -5.48 16.44 20.66
C GLY A 95 -6.50 17.28 19.90
N VAL A 96 -6.87 18.43 20.47
CA VAL A 96 -7.76 19.40 19.82
C VAL A 96 -6.95 20.63 19.45
N TYR A 97 -6.89 20.92 18.15
CA TYR A 97 -6.20 22.08 17.61
C TYR A 97 -7.23 23.13 17.20
N GLN A 98 -7.17 24.31 17.81
CA GLN A 98 -8.06 25.43 17.49
C GLN A 98 -7.38 26.36 16.50
N MET A 99 -8.11 26.75 15.45
CA MET A 99 -7.61 27.66 14.43
C MET A 99 -8.69 28.55 13.83
N THR A 100 -8.28 29.65 13.22
CA THR A 100 -9.13 30.48 12.35
C THR A 100 -8.56 30.47 10.93
N ILE A 101 -9.44 30.35 9.94
CA ILE A 101 -9.06 30.39 8.53
C ILE A 101 -9.26 31.81 8.04
N ASP A 102 -8.17 32.57 7.98
CA ASP A 102 -8.22 34.01 7.70
C ASP A 102 -8.42 34.27 6.20
N ALA A 103 -7.77 33.47 5.34
CA ALA A 103 -7.89 33.57 3.89
C ALA A 103 -7.55 32.24 3.21
N THR A 104 -8.15 32.00 2.03
CA THR A 104 -7.75 30.93 1.11
C THR A 104 -6.81 31.47 0.03
N ALA A 105 -5.92 30.61 -0.46
CA ALA A 105 -5.03 30.93 -1.56
C ALA A 105 -5.85 31.12 -2.84
N LYS A 106 -5.62 32.24 -3.52
CA LYS A 106 -6.31 32.64 -4.76
C LYS A 106 -5.32 32.79 -5.89
N ALA A 107 -5.72 32.35 -7.08
CA ALA A 107 -4.95 32.54 -8.30
C ALA A 107 -5.16 33.95 -8.84
N HIS A 108 -4.10 34.53 -9.43
CA HIS A 108 -4.19 35.83 -10.08
C HIS A 108 -5.03 35.73 -11.36
N GLN A 109 -5.95 36.67 -11.53
CA GLN A 109 -6.71 36.85 -12.77
C GLN A 109 -6.66 38.30 -13.21
N VAL A 110 -6.37 38.52 -14.49
CA VAL A 110 -6.33 39.84 -15.09
C VAL A 110 -7.04 39.82 -16.44
N ALA A 111 -7.83 40.86 -16.72
CA ALA A 111 -8.57 40.99 -17.96
C ALA A 111 -8.02 42.13 -18.80
N SER A 112 -8.10 41.96 -20.12
CA SER A 112 -7.82 43.02 -21.07
C SER A 112 -8.88 44.14 -21.02
N GLN A 113 -8.64 45.22 -21.76
CA GLN A 113 -9.71 46.12 -22.18
C GLN A 113 -10.79 45.38 -23.01
N GLY A 114 -11.95 46.03 -23.20
CA GLY A 114 -13.05 45.51 -24.01
C GLY A 114 -12.85 45.69 -25.53
N PHE A 115 -13.38 44.75 -26.30
CA PHE A 115 -13.41 44.71 -27.76
C PHE A 115 -14.85 44.50 -28.26
N ALA A 116 -15.17 45.00 -29.46
CA ALA A 116 -16.51 44.96 -30.02
C ALA A 116 -16.97 43.55 -30.39
N ASP A 117 -16.04 42.73 -30.90
CA ASP A 117 -16.25 41.36 -31.34
C ASP A 117 -15.03 40.47 -30.99
N THR A 118 -15.19 39.15 -30.95
CA THR A 118 -14.10 38.19 -30.74
C THR A 118 -13.08 38.22 -31.88
N ASP A 119 -13.54 38.58 -33.08
CA ASP A 119 -12.74 38.65 -34.30
C ASP A 119 -12.15 40.05 -34.55
N SER A 120 -12.29 40.96 -33.58
CA SER A 120 -11.71 42.31 -33.66
C SER A 120 -10.19 42.22 -33.82
N GLU A 121 -9.65 42.82 -34.87
CA GLU A 121 -8.21 42.79 -35.11
C GLU A 121 -7.43 43.57 -34.04
N ILE A 122 -6.37 42.95 -33.53
CA ILE A 122 -5.43 43.48 -32.54
C ILE A 122 -4.13 43.87 -33.26
N THR A 123 -3.43 44.87 -32.73
CA THR A 123 -2.11 45.26 -33.25
C THR A 123 -1.11 44.10 -33.18
N GLN A 124 -0.42 43.84 -34.29
CA GLN A 124 0.63 42.82 -34.39
C GLN A 124 1.91 43.28 -33.70
N GLY A 125 2.75 42.32 -33.32
CA GLY A 125 4.02 42.56 -32.63
C GLY A 125 4.26 41.53 -31.53
N THR A 126 5.05 41.87 -30.51
CA THR A 126 5.33 40.95 -29.41
C THR A 126 4.91 41.55 -28.07
N PHE A 127 4.52 40.69 -27.15
CA PHE A 127 4.38 41.03 -25.74
C PHE A 127 4.92 39.89 -24.88
N GLU A 128 5.35 40.19 -23.67
CA GLU A 128 5.87 39.18 -22.75
C GLU A 128 4.88 38.93 -21.62
N ILE A 129 4.66 37.65 -21.33
CA ILE A 129 3.90 37.21 -20.17
C ILE A 129 4.82 36.49 -19.20
N ARG A 130 4.66 36.78 -17.92
CA ARG A 130 5.42 36.15 -16.85
C ARG A 130 4.50 35.75 -15.72
N LEU A 131 4.68 34.53 -15.21
CA LEU A 131 4.02 34.07 -13.99
C LEU A 131 5.03 34.13 -12.82
N GLY A 132 4.75 34.99 -11.84
CA GLY A 132 5.60 35.18 -10.66
C GLY A 132 7.03 35.59 -11.02
N SER A 133 7.99 34.87 -10.44
CA SER A 133 9.43 35.02 -10.70
C SER A 133 9.97 34.10 -11.81
N GLY A 134 9.09 33.40 -12.56
CA GLY A 134 9.50 32.56 -13.68
C GLY A 134 10.07 33.37 -14.86
N ASP A 135 10.63 32.69 -15.85
CA ASP A 135 11.16 33.36 -17.04
C ASP A 135 10.03 34.03 -17.85
N PRO A 136 10.23 35.28 -18.32
CA PRO A 136 9.28 35.91 -19.22
C PRO A 136 9.20 35.14 -20.54
N LYS A 137 7.97 35.00 -21.07
CA LYS A 137 7.69 34.28 -22.31
C LYS A 137 7.11 35.24 -23.32
N THR A 138 7.81 35.40 -24.43
CA THR A 138 7.40 36.26 -25.53
C THR A 138 6.31 35.56 -26.36
N ILE A 139 5.18 36.23 -26.52
CA ILE A 139 4.08 35.84 -27.41
C ILE A 139 4.11 36.77 -28.62
N THR A 140 4.18 36.19 -29.81
CA THR A 140 4.15 36.92 -31.09
C THR A 140 2.72 36.94 -31.64
N ILE A 141 2.20 38.14 -31.88
CA ILE A 141 0.94 38.41 -32.56
C ILE A 141 1.25 38.72 -34.03
N ASP A 142 0.81 37.86 -34.94
CA ASP A 142 0.95 37.97 -36.38
C ASP A 142 -0.40 37.89 -37.10
N GLY A 143 -0.42 37.80 -38.42
CA GLY A 143 -1.67 37.74 -39.20
C GLY A 143 -2.54 36.50 -38.98
N ASN A 144 -2.05 35.48 -38.27
CA ASN A 144 -2.78 34.24 -37.99
C ASN A 144 -3.40 34.20 -36.59
N ASN A 145 -3.01 35.10 -35.68
CA ASN A 145 -3.48 35.11 -34.29
C ASN A 145 -3.79 36.52 -33.74
N ASN A 146 -4.06 37.48 -34.63
CA ASN A 146 -4.36 38.87 -34.31
C ASN A 146 -5.84 39.14 -33.95
N ASN A 147 -6.54 38.18 -33.37
CA ASN A 147 -7.88 38.37 -32.80
C ASN A 147 -7.94 37.70 -31.41
N LEU A 148 -8.99 37.95 -30.63
CA LEU A 148 -9.06 37.47 -29.24
C LEU A 148 -9.11 35.94 -29.14
N SER A 149 -9.81 35.28 -30.07
CA SER A 149 -9.96 33.83 -30.10
C SER A 149 -8.60 33.16 -30.33
N ASP A 150 -7.93 33.54 -31.40
CA ASP A 150 -6.67 32.92 -31.81
C ASP A 150 -5.50 33.32 -30.89
N LEU A 151 -5.52 34.53 -30.34
CA LEU A 151 -4.57 34.94 -29.30
C LEU A 151 -4.74 34.11 -28.03
N SER A 152 -5.98 33.83 -27.61
CA SER A 152 -6.22 32.96 -26.45
C SER A 152 -5.67 31.55 -26.69
N ALA A 153 -5.83 31.00 -27.90
CA ALA A 153 -5.28 29.71 -28.28
C ALA A 153 -3.74 29.73 -28.29
N ALA A 154 -3.13 30.79 -28.83
CA ALA A 154 -1.68 30.97 -28.84
C ALA A 154 -1.10 31.01 -27.42
N ILE A 155 -1.72 31.75 -26.49
CA ILE A 155 -1.30 31.79 -25.08
C ILE A 155 -1.45 30.41 -24.43
N ASN A 156 -2.59 29.73 -24.62
CA ASN A 156 -2.81 28.39 -24.05
C ASN A 156 -1.81 27.34 -24.58
N SER A 157 -1.28 27.53 -25.79
CA SER A 157 -0.26 26.65 -26.38
C SER A 157 1.18 26.95 -25.92
N SER A 158 1.41 28.04 -25.19
CA SER A 158 2.76 28.56 -24.87
C SER A 158 3.42 27.99 -23.59
N ASP A 159 2.77 27.03 -22.91
CA ASP A 159 3.23 26.38 -21.66
C ASP A 159 3.79 27.35 -20.60
N THR A 160 3.05 28.43 -20.33
CA THR A 160 3.45 29.50 -19.40
C THR A 160 2.88 29.33 -17.99
N GLY A 161 2.06 28.29 -17.78
CA GLY A 161 1.23 28.17 -16.57
C GLY A 161 0.12 29.23 -16.49
N ILE A 162 -0.18 29.93 -17.58
CA ILE A 162 -1.27 30.91 -17.69
C ILE A 162 -2.30 30.37 -18.68
N SER A 163 -3.56 30.37 -18.28
CA SER A 163 -4.69 30.03 -19.16
C SER A 163 -5.38 31.30 -19.62
N ALA A 164 -5.67 31.38 -20.91
CA ALA A 164 -6.34 32.50 -21.56
C ALA A 164 -7.72 32.08 -22.08
N THR A 165 -8.73 32.93 -21.91
CA THR A 165 -10.07 32.70 -22.44
C THR A 165 -10.79 34.01 -22.76
N VAL A 166 -11.70 34.00 -23.72
CA VAL A 166 -12.50 35.16 -24.07
C VAL A 166 -13.79 35.16 -23.26
N VAL A 167 -14.05 36.25 -22.54
CA VAL A 167 -15.24 36.43 -21.70
C VAL A 167 -16.07 37.58 -22.25
N LYS A 168 -17.39 37.38 -22.30
CA LYS A 168 -18.35 38.43 -22.63
C LYS A 168 -18.78 39.17 -21.37
N ASP A 169 -18.19 40.34 -21.15
CA ASP A 169 -18.58 41.33 -20.15
C ASP A 169 -19.86 42.05 -20.59
N SER A 170 -20.99 41.68 -19.98
CA SER A 170 -22.30 42.27 -20.29
C SER A 170 -22.40 43.74 -19.87
N ALA A 171 -21.48 44.24 -19.02
CA ALA A 171 -21.39 45.65 -18.66
C ALA A 171 -20.55 46.47 -19.66
N GLY A 172 -19.88 45.83 -20.62
CA GLY A 172 -18.97 46.45 -21.59
C GLY A 172 -19.63 47.24 -22.73
N GLY A 173 -20.96 47.29 -22.80
CA GLY A 173 -21.70 48.08 -23.80
C GLY A 173 -21.35 47.70 -25.24
N THR A 174 -20.76 48.63 -26.00
CA THR A 174 -20.32 48.43 -27.39
C THR A 174 -19.02 47.64 -27.53
N THR A 175 -18.32 47.33 -26.42
CA THR A 175 -17.08 46.54 -26.39
C THR A 175 -17.15 45.41 -25.35
N PRO A 176 -18.08 44.43 -25.53
CA PRO A 176 -18.38 43.45 -24.50
C PRO A 176 -17.37 42.31 -24.38
N TYR A 177 -16.41 42.12 -25.30
CA TYR A 177 -15.50 40.98 -25.25
C TYR A 177 -14.15 41.35 -24.62
N ARG A 178 -13.65 40.53 -23.69
CA ARG A 178 -12.36 40.71 -23.02
C ARG A 178 -11.57 39.41 -23.01
N LEU A 179 -10.25 39.48 -23.12
CA LEU A 179 -9.37 38.35 -22.88
C LEU A 179 -9.05 38.28 -21.38
N LEU A 180 -9.45 37.19 -20.72
CA LEU A 180 -9.15 36.90 -19.33
C LEU A 180 -7.96 35.95 -19.26
N LEU A 181 -6.91 36.36 -18.54
CA LEU A 181 -5.77 35.52 -18.19
C LEU A 181 -5.91 35.06 -16.74
N SER A 182 -5.73 33.77 -16.50
CA SER A 182 -5.77 33.14 -15.18
C SER A 182 -4.50 32.36 -14.91
N SER A 183 -3.93 32.52 -13.73
CA SER A 183 -2.81 31.71 -13.28
C SER A 183 -3.27 30.28 -12.99
N SER A 184 -2.49 29.28 -13.37
CA SER A 184 -2.70 27.88 -12.97
C SER A 184 -2.33 27.61 -11.50
N LYS A 185 -1.60 28.54 -10.87
CA LYS A 185 -1.14 28.48 -9.49
C LYS A 185 -1.81 29.55 -8.62
N THR A 186 -2.14 29.18 -7.39
CA THR A 186 -2.60 30.10 -6.33
C THR A 186 -1.41 30.71 -5.60
N GLY A 187 -1.63 31.75 -4.78
CA GLY A 187 -0.59 32.35 -3.94
C GLY A 187 -0.06 33.68 -4.47
N ALA A 188 0.31 34.57 -3.56
CA ALA A 188 0.73 35.95 -3.81
C ALA A 188 1.92 36.05 -4.77
N SER A 189 2.85 35.09 -4.71
CA SER A 189 4.03 35.04 -5.58
C SER A 189 3.71 34.65 -7.04
N ASN A 190 2.51 34.14 -7.33
CA ASN A 190 2.12 33.67 -8.67
C ASN A 190 1.31 34.73 -9.44
N GLN A 191 1.77 35.99 -9.37
CA GLN A 191 1.16 37.10 -10.09
C GLN A 191 1.49 37.05 -11.59
N ILE A 192 0.50 37.30 -12.44
CA ILE A 192 0.71 37.49 -13.88
C ILE A 192 1.21 38.92 -14.11
N THR A 193 2.38 39.04 -14.72
CA THR A 193 2.89 40.31 -15.25
C THR A 193 2.83 40.25 -16.77
N VAL A 194 2.29 41.30 -17.39
CA VAL A 194 2.29 41.46 -18.84
C VAL A 194 3.11 42.69 -19.19
N THR A 195 4.20 42.49 -19.94
CA THR A 195 5.01 43.58 -20.49
C THR A 195 4.61 43.77 -21.94
N ASN A 196 3.95 44.87 -22.22
CA ASN A 196 3.48 45.18 -23.56
C ASN A 196 4.58 45.86 -24.38
N ASN A 197 5.06 45.18 -25.42
CA ASN A 197 6.05 45.72 -26.36
C ASN A 197 5.42 46.05 -27.73
N LEU A 198 4.08 46.07 -27.83
CA LEU A 198 3.34 46.45 -29.03
C LEU A 198 3.43 47.97 -29.25
N ALA A 199 3.78 48.39 -30.46
CA ALA A 199 3.73 49.79 -30.87
C ALA A 199 2.37 50.10 -31.53
N ALA A 200 1.82 51.29 -31.33
CA ALA A 200 0.61 51.72 -32.04
C ALA A 200 0.85 51.71 -33.56
N ASP A 201 -0.10 51.17 -34.32
CA ASP A 201 -0.03 51.12 -35.79
C ASP A 201 0.06 52.55 -36.36
N SER A 202 0.95 52.76 -37.32
CA SER A 202 1.13 54.06 -38.00
C SER A 202 0.35 54.16 -39.33
N GLY A 203 -0.42 53.11 -39.66
CA GLY A 203 -1.28 53.05 -40.84
C GLY A 203 -2.70 53.64 -40.68
N SER A 204 -3.49 53.59 -41.75
CA SER A 204 -4.83 54.21 -41.85
C SER A 204 -5.96 53.52 -41.08
N ALA A 205 -5.72 52.35 -40.45
CA ALA A 205 -6.66 51.70 -39.54
C ALA A 205 -5.99 51.56 -38.16
N VAL A 206 -6.39 52.39 -37.20
CA VAL A 206 -5.85 52.34 -35.82
C VAL A 206 -6.35 51.06 -35.14
N LYS A 207 -5.56 49.99 -35.20
CA LYS A 207 -5.83 48.75 -34.45
C LYS A 207 -5.54 48.99 -32.95
N PRO A 208 -6.40 48.50 -32.05
CA PRO A 208 -6.19 48.64 -30.61
C PRO A 208 -5.02 47.78 -30.11
N VAL A 209 -4.17 48.37 -29.27
CA VAL A 209 -3.10 47.66 -28.55
C VAL A 209 -3.69 46.96 -27.32
N ILE A 210 -3.58 45.63 -27.23
CA ILE A 210 -4.07 44.85 -26.07
C ILE A 210 -3.31 45.21 -24.79
N ASN A 211 -4.02 45.53 -23.71
CA ASN A 211 -3.46 45.94 -22.43
C ASN A 211 -4.25 45.34 -21.27
N PHE A 212 -3.57 45.02 -20.18
CA PHE A 212 -4.13 44.40 -19.00
C PHE A 212 -4.14 45.42 -17.86
N GLY A 213 -5.32 45.65 -17.28
CA GLY A 213 -5.54 46.67 -16.25
C GLY A 213 -5.43 46.12 -14.82
N THR A 214 -6.25 46.66 -13.93
CA THR A 214 -6.39 46.14 -12.56
C THR A 214 -6.83 44.67 -12.57
N PRO A 215 -6.31 43.84 -11.66
CA PRO A 215 -6.67 42.43 -11.61
C PRO A 215 -8.17 42.26 -11.31
N VAL A 216 -8.79 41.28 -11.97
CA VAL A 216 -10.14 40.80 -11.66
C VAL A 216 -10.13 40.04 -10.33
N GLN A 217 -9.04 39.31 -10.08
CA GLN A 217 -8.77 38.66 -8.81
C GLN A 217 -7.28 38.80 -8.48
N ALA A 218 -6.96 39.43 -7.34
CA ALA A 218 -5.60 39.47 -6.84
C ALA A 218 -5.14 38.06 -6.40
N ALA A 219 -3.87 37.75 -6.65
CA ALA A 219 -3.24 36.58 -6.06
C ALA A 219 -3.08 36.81 -4.56
N SER A 220 -3.44 35.82 -3.76
CA SER A 220 -3.27 35.85 -2.31
C SER A 220 -2.84 34.48 -1.81
N ASP A 221 -2.04 34.47 -0.75
CA ASP A 221 -1.70 33.24 -0.03
C ASP A 221 -2.85 32.82 0.88
N ALA A 222 -2.93 31.52 1.15
CA ALA A 222 -3.73 30.99 2.23
C ALA A 222 -3.12 31.38 3.57
N ARG A 223 -3.97 31.68 4.55
CA ARG A 223 -3.55 32.06 5.89
C ARG A 223 -4.44 31.42 6.94
N VAL A 224 -3.78 30.82 7.92
CA VAL A 224 -4.42 30.20 9.08
C VAL A 224 -3.72 30.69 10.34
N THR A 225 -4.51 30.98 11.37
CA THR A 225 -4.00 31.33 12.70
C THR A 225 -4.34 30.22 13.69
N LEU A 226 -3.32 29.64 14.32
CA LEU A 226 -3.43 28.60 15.35
C LEU A 226 -3.53 29.26 16.73
N GLY A 227 -4.60 28.95 17.48
CA GLY A 227 -4.90 29.55 18.78
C GLY A 227 -5.59 30.93 18.69
N SER A 228 -5.95 31.47 19.85
CA SER A 228 -6.73 32.72 19.98
C SER A 228 -6.11 33.78 20.92
N GLY A 229 -4.98 33.46 21.57
CA GLY A 229 -4.30 34.35 22.50
C GLY A 229 -3.21 35.21 21.85
N ALA A 230 -2.53 36.03 22.66
CA ALA A 230 -1.44 36.89 22.20
C ALA A 230 -0.24 36.14 21.59
N GLY A 231 -0.12 34.83 21.86
CA GLY A 231 0.89 33.94 21.27
C GLY A 231 0.37 33.10 20.11
N ALA A 232 -0.73 33.49 19.46
CA ALA A 232 -1.27 32.76 18.32
C ALA A 232 -0.25 32.69 17.16
N ILE A 233 -0.17 31.54 16.50
CA ILE A 233 0.82 31.26 15.46
C ILE A 233 0.16 31.40 14.10
N SER A 234 0.62 32.36 13.29
CA SER A 234 0.13 32.57 11.92
C SER A 234 0.97 31.75 10.94
N VAL A 235 0.32 30.88 10.17
CA VAL A 235 0.95 30.06 9.13
C VAL A 235 0.37 30.46 7.76
N THR A 236 1.25 30.62 6.77
CA THR A 236 0.88 30.99 5.40
C THR A 236 1.32 29.93 4.40
N SER A 237 0.55 29.75 3.32
CA SER A 237 0.89 28.84 2.24
C SER A 237 0.49 29.45 0.90
N SER A 238 1.29 29.22 -0.15
CA SER A 238 0.95 29.60 -1.52
C SER A 238 -0.20 28.76 -2.09
N THR A 239 -0.54 27.64 -1.45
CA THR A 239 -1.66 26.77 -1.83
C THR A 239 -2.68 26.64 -0.70
N ASN A 240 -3.85 26.09 -0.99
CA ASN A 240 -4.84 25.76 0.06
C ASN A 240 -4.49 24.49 0.84
N GLN A 241 -3.37 23.82 0.52
CA GLN A 241 -2.94 22.60 1.21
C GLN A 241 -1.84 22.93 2.21
N PHE A 242 -1.98 22.40 3.42
CA PHE A 242 -1.00 22.48 4.49
C PHE A 242 -0.63 21.06 4.91
N LYS A 243 0.64 20.67 4.79
CA LYS A 243 1.09 19.30 5.10
C LYS A 243 1.83 19.19 6.44
N ASP A 244 2.54 20.26 6.81
CA ASP A 244 3.48 20.26 7.95
C ASP A 244 3.22 21.40 8.94
N ALA A 245 2.08 22.11 8.82
CA ALA A 245 1.73 23.18 9.74
C ALA A 245 1.44 22.66 11.16
N ILE A 246 0.98 21.42 11.27
CA ILE A 246 0.83 20.67 12.51
C ILE A 246 1.52 19.33 12.27
N GLY A 247 2.43 18.94 13.16
CA GLY A 247 3.19 17.70 13.02
C GLY A 247 2.28 16.49 12.79
N GLY A 248 2.44 15.86 11.62
CA GLY A 248 1.68 14.68 11.22
C GLY A 248 0.25 14.91 10.75
N VAL A 249 -0.26 16.15 10.70
CA VAL A 249 -1.61 16.48 10.21
C VAL A 249 -1.54 17.29 8.93
N SER A 250 -2.21 16.81 7.89
CA SER A 250 -2.36 17.53 6.62
C SER A 250 -3.81 17.97 6.42
N PHE A 251 -4.03 19.23 6.06
CA PHE A 251 -5.37 19.78 5.87
C PHE A 251 -5.46 20.71 4.65
N ASP A 252 -6.65 20.74 4.05
CA ASP A 252 -7.00 21.56 2.91
C ASP A 252 -8.04 22.59 3.30
N LEU A 253 -7.79 23.85 2.98
CA LEU A 253 -8.72 24.95 3.21
C LEU A 253 -9.73 25.03 2.07
N LEU A 254 -11.00 25.02 2.43
CA LEU A 254 -12.10 25.11 1.48
C LEU A 254 -12.73 26.51 1.51
N GLN A 255 -12.92 27.07 2.70
CA GLN A 255 -13.54 28.39 2.88
C GLN A 255 -12.93 29.14 4.08
N PRO A 256 -12.84 30.49 4.02
CA PRO A 256 -12.43 31.30 5.17
C PRO A 256 -13.51 31.32 6.26
N THR A 257 -13.09 31.34 7.53
CA THR A 257 -13.95 31.35 8.71
C THR A 257 -13.74 32.63 9.52
N VAL A 258 -13.92 33.77 8.86
CA VAL A 258 -13.68 35.08 9.47
C VAL A 258 -14.50 35.24 10.75
N GLY A 259 -13.81 35.40 11.88
CA GLY A 259 -14.42 35.58 13.20
C GLY A 259 -14.97 34.32 13.87
N GLN A 260 -14.74 33.12 13.29
CA GLN A 260 -15.15 31.84 13.86
C GLN A 260 -13.96 30.89 14.01
N THR A 261 -13.83 30.29 15.19
CA THR A 261 -12.80 29.28 15.46
C THR A 261 -13.28 27.91 14.99
N VAL A 262 -12.45 27.24 14.21
CA VAL A 262 -12.61 25.85 13.81
C VAL A 262 -11.70 24.99 14.68
N SER A 263 -12.22 23.89 15.22
CA SER A 263 -11.41 22.91 15.94
C SER A 263 -11.16 21.68 15.09
N LEU A 264 -9.91 21.26 14.98
CA LEU A 264 -9.51 19.96 14.44
C LEU A 264 -9.25 19.01 15.60
N THR A 265 -10.09 17.98 15.74
CA THR A 265 -9.90 16.95 16.76
C THR A 265 -9.18 15.75 16.16
N VAL A 266 -7.95 15.51 16.60
CA VAL A 266 -7.16 14.32 16.25
C VAL A 266 -7.40 13.24 17.29
N ALA A 267 -7.95 12.10 16.88
CA ALA A 267 -8.28 10.99 17.76
C ALA A 267 -8.06 9.64 17.06
N LYS A 268 -8.05 8.55 17.84
CA LYS A 268 -8.02 7.18 17.28
C LYS A 268 -9.25 6.92 16.43
N ASP A 269 -9.04 6.34 15.24
CA ASP A 269 -10.10 5.96 14.33
C ASP A 269 -10.66 4.57 14.70
N ASN A 270 -11.51 4.55 15.73
CA ASN A 270 -12.12 3.31 16.19
C ASN A 270 -13.04 2.68 15.13
N SER A 271 -13.65 3.50 14.27
CA SER A 271 -14.52 3.02 13.20
C SER A 271 -13.75 2.14 12.21
N ALA A 272 -12.54 2.56 11.84
CA ALA A 272 -11.64 1.77 11.00
C ALA A 272 -11.19 0.47 11.67
N ALA A 273 -10.85 0.55 12.96
CA ALA A 273 -10.45 -0.60 13.76
C ALA A 273 -11.56 -1.65 13.83
N VAL A 274 -12.79 -1.23 14.14
CA VAL A 274 -13.98 -2.10 14.19
C VAL A 274 -14.28 -2.70 12.82
N ALA A 275 -14.21 -1.90 11.75
CA ALA A 275 -14.42 -2.39 10.40
C ALA A 275 -13.41 -3.46 9.99
N ALA A 276 -12.12 -3.26 10.29
CA ALA A 276 -11.07 -4.22 9.98
C ALA A 276 -11.24 -5.55 10.75
N VAL A 277 -11.60 -5.46 12.03
CA VAL A 277 -11.89 -6.65 12.86
C VAL A 277 -13.15 -7.37 12.38
N GLN A 278 -14.17 -6.63 11.93
CA GLN A 278 -15.37 -7.22 11.33
C GLN A 278 -15.05 -7.96 10.04
N SER A 279 -14.28 -7.36 9.12
CA SER A 279 -13.86 -8.04 7.88
C SER A 279 -13.11 -9.34 8.17
N PHE A 280 -12.21 -9.32 9.16
CA PHE A 280 -11.52 -10.53 9.63
C PHE A 280 -12.49 -11.61 10.15
N VAL A 281 -13.47 -11.23 10.97
CA VAL A 281 -14.50 -12.15 11.47
C VAL A 281 -15.33 -12.73 10.32
N ASP A 282 -15.69 -11.91 9.34
CA ASP A 282 -16.50 -12.32 8.19
C ASP A 282 -15.73 -13.26 7.26
N SER A 283 -14.47 -12.98 6.95
CA SER A 283 -13.64 -13.88 6.12
C SER A 283 -13.34 -15.19 6.85
N PHE A 284 -13.11 -15.15 8.16
CA PHE A 284 -12.93 -16.35 8.98
C PHE A 284 -14.19 -17.23 8.96
N ASN A 285 -15.35 -16.62 9.21
CA ASN A 285 -16.63 -17.31 9.16
C ASN A 285 -16.95 -17.81 7.75
N GLY A 286 -16.58 -17.06 6.71
CA GLY A 286 -16.77 -17.45 5.31
C GLY A 286 -16.07 -18.77 4.96
N VAL A 287 -14.87 -19.02 5.49
CA VAL A 287 -14.17 -20.30 5.33
C VAL A 287 -14.92 -21.41 6.08
N LEU A 288 -15.24 -21.19 7.35
CA LEU A 288 -15.88 -22.21 8.19
C LEU A 288 -17.27 -22.60 7.69
N ASN A 289 -18.08 -21.63 7.28
CA ASN A 289 -19.41 -21.84 6.74
C ASN A 289 -19.34 -22.63 5.44
N TYR A 290 -18.47 -22.23 4.50
CA TYR A 290 -18.34 -22.94 3.23
C TYR A 290 -17.95 -24.41 3.42
N ILE A 291 -16.98 -24.69 4.32
CA ILE A 291 -16.60 -26.07 4.62
C ILE A 291 -17.75 -26.81 5.31
N SER A 292 -18.42 -26.19 6.30
CA SER A 292 -19.50 -26.82 7.04
C SER A 292 -20.70 -27.16 6.16
N GLU A 293 -21.14 -26.22 5.32
CA GLU A 293 -22.25 -26.42 4.38
C GLU A 293 -21.95 -27.56 3.40
N ASN A 294 -20.73 -27.59 2.85
CA ASN A 294 -20.30 -28.65 1.96
C ASN A 294 -19.92 -29.96 2.67
N SER A 295 -19.95 -30.02 4.00
CA SER A 295 -19.68 -31.24 4.78
C SER A 295 -20.94 -31.91 5.31
N LYS A 296 -22.12 -31.31 5.10
CA LYS A 296 -23.41 -31.84 5.57
C LYS A 296 -24.04 -32.79 4.55
N TYR A 297 -24.87 -33.69 5.03
CA TYR A 297 -25.78 -34.46 4.19
C TYR A 297 -27.02 -33.61 3.90
N ASN A 298 -27.43 -33.53 2.63
CA ASN A 298 -28.65 -32.85 2.24
C ASN A 298 -29.80 -33.86 2.16
N GLU A 299 -30.71 -33.81 3.12
CA GLU A 299 -31.87 -34.71 3.19
C GLU A 299 -32.82 -34.53 2.00
N ALA A 300 -32.90 -33.34 1.40
CA ALA A 300 -33.81 -33.08 0.28
C ALA A 300 -33.30 -33.65 -1.05
N SER A 301 -31.98 -33.66 -1.26
CA SER A 301 -31.38 -34.25 -2.46
C SER A 301 -30.85 -35.66 -2.24
N GLU A 302 -30.96 -36.19 -1.01
CA GLU A 302 -30.38 -37.47 -0.58
C GLU A 302 -28.85 -37.61 -0.85
N GLU A 303 -28.15 -36.49 -1.00
CA GLU A 303 -26.75 -36.43 -1.38
C GLU A 303 -25.86 -35.85 -0.28
N GLY A 304 -24.69 -36.46 -0.09
CA GLY A 304 -23.65 -35.92 0.78
C GLY A 304 -22.94 -34.73 0.13
N GLY A 305 -22.70 -33.66 0.89
CA GLY A 305 -21.90 -32.53 0.43
C GLY A 305 -20.47 -32.93 0.01
N LEU A 306 -19.84 -32.07 -0.79
CA LEU A 306 -18.54 -32.35 -1.43
C LEU A 306 -17.40 -32.69 -0.46
N PHE A 307 -17.47 -32.22 0.79
CA PHE A 307 -16.50 -32.44 1.86
C PHE A 307 -16.96 -33.45 2.92
N LEU A 308 -18.10 -34.11 2.75
CA LEU A 308 -18.55 -35.12 3.71
C LEU A 308 -17.49 -36.22 3.86
N GLY A 309 -16.98 -36.39 5.09
CA GLY A 309 -15.91 -37.35 5.40
C GLY A 309 -14.49 -36.93 4.95
N ASN A 310 -14.30 -35.71 4.43
CA ASN A 310 -13.00 -35.23 3.99
C ASN A 310 -12.13 -34.76 5.18
N GLN A 311 -11.02 -35.46 5.41
CA GLN A 311 -10.11 -35.18 6.52
C GLN A 311 -9.33 -33.86 6.35
N GLY A 312 -8.99 -33.47 5.13
CA GLY A 312 -8.27 -32.22 4.85
C GLY A 312 -9.13 -30.99 5.19
N ALA A 313 -10.39 -30.99 4.76
CA ALA A 313 -11.34 -29.93 5.06
C ALA A 313 -11.60 -29.82 6.58
N ALA A 314 -11.80 -30.96 7.26
CA ALA A 314 -11.94 -31.00 8.72
C ALA A 314 -10.68 -30.51 9.45
N LYS A 315 -9.49 -30.86 8.96
CA LYS A 315 -8.21 -30.40 9.53
C LYS A 315 -8.03 -28.89 9.40
N ILE A 316 -8.43 -28.29 8.28
CA ILE A 316 -8.43 -26.83 8.08
C ILE A 316 -9.34 -26.18 9.13
N GLN A 317 -10.59 -26.61 9.26
CA GLN A 317 -11.53 -26.07 10.26
C GLN A 317 -10.97 -26.17 11.69
N GLN A 318 -10.43 -27.34 12.07
CA GLN A 318 -9.87 -27.54 13.41
C GLN A 318 -8.66 -26.64 13.66
N THR A 319 -7.76 -26.53 12.68
CA THR A 319 -6.56 -25.71 12.81
C THR A 319 -6.94 -24.23 12.99
N LEU A 320 -7.84 -23.70 12.15
CA LEU A 320 -8.32 -22.32 12.26
C LEU A 320 -8.96 -22.03 13.63
N ARG A 321 -9.84 -22.94 14.11
CA ARG A 321 -10.50 -22.79 15.41
C ARG A 321 -9.50 -22.82 16.57
N THR A 322 -8.58 -23.79 16.57
CA THR A 322 -7.56 -23.89 17.63
C THR A 322 -6.65 -22.67 17.65
N THR A 323 -6.22 -22.16 16.49
CA THR A 323 -5.40 -20.95 16.44
C THR A 323 -6.10 -19.76 17.10
N VAL A 324 -7.39 -19.52 16.81
CA VAL A 324 -8.17 -18.41 17.37
C VAL A 324 -8.50 -18.57 18.86
N GLN A 325 -8.58 -19.81 19.36
CA GLN A 325 -8.86 -20.08 20.77
C GLN A 325 -7.63 -19.95 21.68
N ASN A 326 -6.43 -19.95 21.11
CA ASN A 326 -5.20 -19.89 21.87
C ASN A 326 -5.04 -18.55 22.59
N VAL A 327 -4.41 -18.62 23.76
CA VAL A 327 -3.94 -17.44 24.49
C VAL A 327 -2.73 -16.86 23.77
N VAL A 328 -2.66 -15.54 23.64
CA VAL A 328 -1.49 -14.83 23.09
C VAL A 328 -0.38 -14.81 24.15
N PRO A 329 0.75 -15.52 23.96
CA PRO A 329 1.85 -15.48 24.91
C PRO A 329 2.50 -14.09 24.97
N GLY A 330 2.93 -13.66 26.15
CA GLY A 330 3.56 -12.35 26.35
C GLY A 330 2.59 -11.16 26.31
N ALA A 331 1.30 -11.38 26.03
CA ALA A 331 0.28 -10.34 26.16
C ALA A 331 -0.13 -10.15 27.63
N ASN A 332 -0.71 -8.99 27.92
CA ASN A 332 -1.31 -8.68 29.21
C ASN A 332 -2.29 -9.81 29.63
N PRO A 333 -2.15 -10.42 30.82
CA PRO A 333 -3.03 -11.49 31.28
C PRO A 333 -4.52 -11.17 31.27
N LEU A 334 -4.88 -9.89 31.40
CA LEU A 334 -6.26 -9.39 31.33
C LEU A 334 -6.78 -9.21 29.88
N ALA A 335 -5.87 -9.21 28.90
CA ALA A 335 -6.15 -9.00 27.48
C ALA A 335 -5.32 -9.93 26.59
N ASN A 336 -5.26 -11.22 26.92
CA ASN A 336 -4.53 -12.23 26.15
C ASN A 336 -5.43 -13.20 25.37
N ARG A 337 -6.75 -12.93 25.32
CA ARG A 337 -7.75 -13.72 24.56
C ARG A 337 -8.67 -12.79 23.79
N LEU A 338 -9.10 -13.22 22.60
CA LEU A 338 -10.08 -12.48 21.80
C LEU A 338 -11.44 -12.22 22.50
N SER A 339 -11.84 -13.08 23.44
CA SER A 339 -13.08 -12.91 24.20
C SER A 339 -13.08 -11.68 25.11
N THR A 340 -11.90 -11.19 25.52
CA THR A 340 -11.78 -9.98 26.34
C THR A 340 -12.16 -8.74 25.55
N VAL A 341 -11.87 -8.72 24.24
CA VAL A 341 -12.19 -7.64 23.30
C VAL A 341 -13.50 -7.87 22.54
N GLY A 342 -14.33 -8.82 22.97
CA GLY A 342 -15.68 -9.01 22.43
C GLY A 342 -15.79 -9.98 21.26
N ILE A 343 -14.74 -10.72 20.91
CA ILE A 343 -14.78 -11.72 19.84
C ILE A 343 -14.87 -13.11 20.46
N ARG A 344 -15.96 -13.83 20.18
CA ARG A 344 -16.23 -15.16 20.77
C ARG A 344 -16.82 -16.12 19.76
N PHE A 345 -16.65 -17.42 20.01
CA PHE A 345 -17.39 -18.43 19.28
C PHE A 345 -18.85 -18.49 19.74
N ASN A 346 -19.76 -18.73 18.80
CA ASN A 346 -21.12 -19.15 19.09
C ASN A 346 -21.24 -20.68 19.10
N ASP A 347 -22.43 -21.19 19.38
CA ASP A 347 -22.71 -22.64 19.44
C ASP A 347 -22.55 -23.34 18.07
N SER A 348 -22.58 -22.58 16.97
CA SER A 348 -22.32 -23.07 15.61
C SER A 348 -20.82 -23.17 15.29
N GLY A 349 -19.94 -22.74 16.20
CA GLY A 349 -18.50 -22.75 16.02
C GLY A 349 -17.99 -21.72 15.02
N THR A 350 -18.72 -20.61 14.83
CA THR A 350 -18.31 -19.40 14.10
C THR A 350 -18.06 -18.25 15.06
N LEU A 351 -17.31 -17.24 14.64
CA LEU A 351 -17.02 -16.05 15.44
C LEU A 351 -18.18 -15.05 15.42
N VAL A 352 -18.37 -14.35 16.53
CA VAL A 352 -19.28 -13.22 16.71
C VAL A 352 -18.50 -12.07 17.33
N LEU A 353 -18.64 -10.87 16.77
CA LEU A 353 -18.05 -9.64 17.26
C LEU A 353 -19.08 -8.81 18.04
N ASP A 354 -18.78 -8.53 19.30
CA ASP A 354 -19.43 -7.48 20.09
C ASP A 354 -18.71 -6.14 19.85
N LYS A 355 -19.29 -5.32 18.97
CA LYS A 355 -18.71 -4.03 18.56
C LYS A 355 -18.57 -3.06 19.73
N ALA A 356 -19.57 -2.99 20.62
CA ALA A 356 -19.55 -2.08 21.76
C ALA A 356 -18.44 -2.44 22.76
N LYS A 357 -18.21 -3.74 22.98
CA LYS A 357 -17.11 -4.20 23.83
C LYS A 357 -15.74 -3.94 23.20
N LEU A 358 -15.60 -4.14 21.88
CA LEU A 358 -14.37 -3.81 21.16
C LEU A 358 -14.07 -2.31 21.22
N GLU A 359 -15.06 -1.46 20.97
CA GLU A 359 -14.93 0.01 21.08
C GLU A 359 -14.54 0.43 22.50
N SER A 360 -15.11 -0.20 23.51
CA SER A 360 -14.74 0.05 24.91
C SER A 360 -13.28 -0.33 25.18
N ALA A 361 -12.80 -1.45 24.62
CA ALA A 361 -11.40 -1.87 24.75
C ALA A 361 -10.44 -0.90 24.03
N LEU A 362 -10.79 -0.46 22.82
CA LEU A 362 -9.99 0.50 22.04
C LEU A 362 -9.90 1.87 22.71
N ASN A 363 -10.95 2.27 23.42
CA ASN A 363 -10.98 3.50 24.22
C ASN A 363 -10.26 3.37 25.57
N GLY A 364 -9.80 2.18 25.97
CA GLY A 364 -9.24 1.95 27.30
C GLY A 364 -10.27 2.02 28.43
N ASN A 365 -11.56 1.85 28.12
CA ASN A 365 -12.66 1.88 29.09
C ASN A 365 -12.84 0.54 29.83
N ILE A 366 -12.00 -0.46 29.52
CA ILE A 366 -11.96 -1.73 30.23
C ILE A 366 -10.79 -1.67 31.20
N GLU A 367 -11.07 -1.84 32.49
CA GLU A 367 -10.06 -1.80 33.54
C GLU A 367 -8.90 -2.77 33.26
N GLY A 368 -7.68 -2.24 33.27
CA GLY A 368 -6.46 -3.03 33.02
C GLY A 368 -6.25 -3.45 31.56
N VAL A 369 -7.05 -2.95 30.60
CA VAL A 369 -6.89 -3.23 29.17
C VAL A 369 -6.69 -1.92 28.41
N THR A 370 -5.55 -1.81 27.74
CA THR A 370 -5.20 -0.66 26.92
C THR A 370 -5.47 -0.92 25.43
N ALA A 371 -5.55 0.15 24.63
CA ALA A 371 -5.63 0.02 23.17
C ALA A 371 -4.42 -0.74 22.58
N ASP A 372 -3.24 -0.59 23.19
CA ASP A 372 -2.04 -1.31 22.76
C ASP A 372 -2.09 -2.80 23.10
N ASP A 373 -2.84 -3.18 24.15
CA ASP A 373 -3.16 -4.59 24.39
C ASP A 373 -4.08 -5.14 23.29
N VAL A 374 -5.07 -4.35 22.85
CA VAL A 374 -5.91 -4.73 21.70
C VAL A 374 -5.07 -4.91 20.44
N LYS A 375 -4.13 -3.99 20.16
CA LYS A 375 -3.20 -4.15 19.03
C LYS A 375 -2.40 -5.44 19.14
N ARG A 376 -1.78 -5.69 20.30
CA ARG A 376 -0.95 -6.88 20.56
C ARG A 376 -1.74 -8.20 20.53
N LEU A 377 -3.05 -8.17 20.75
CA LEU A 377 -3.90 -9.34 20.53
C LEU A 377 -3.93 -9.78 19.06
N PHE A 378 -3.69 -8.88 18.10
CA PHE A 378 -3.70 -9.20 16.67
C PHE A 378 -2.30 -9.20 16.05
N SER A 379 -1.46 -8.21 16.36
CA SER A 379 -0.16 -8.01 15.72
C SER A 379 0.99 -8.65 16.46
N PHE A 380 2.11 -8.83 15.74
CA PHE A 380 3.38 -9.15 16.38
C PHE A 380 3.97 -7.87 16.98
N GLY A 381 4.37 -7.91 18.25
CA GLY A 381 4.88 -6.71 18.92
C GLY A 381 5.62 -7.04 20.20
N GLY A 382 6.46 -6.11 20.64
CA GLY A 382 7.19 -6.20 21.90
C GLY A 382 6.86 -5.05 22.84
N GLN A 383 7.01 -5.29 24.13
CA GLN A 383 6.88 -4.27 25.17
C GLN A 383 8.13 -4.28 26.04
N SER A 384 8.69 -3.10 26.26
CA SER A 384 9.88 -2.91 27.10
C SER A 384 9.49 -2.52 28.53
N THR A 385 10.26 -2.99 29.51
CA THR A 385 10.20 -2.48 30.89
C THR A 385 11.04 -1.21 31.09
N ASN A 386 11.87 -0.83 30.12
CA ASN A 386 12.75 0.34 30.17
C ASN A 386 12.41 1.31 29.02
N SER A 387 12.19 2.58 29.33
CA SER A 387 11.85 3.62 28.34
C SER A 387 12.96 3.92 27.33
N GLY A 388 14.21 3.61 27.67
CA GLY A 388 15.35 3.72 26.76
C GLY A 388 15.47 2.57 25.77
N MET A 389 14.53 1.62 25.78
CA MET A 389 14.49 0.49 24.85
C MET A 389 13.11 0.36 24.24
N SER A 390 13.04 0.21 22.91
CA SER A 390 11.78 0.08 22.18
C SER A 390 11.86 -1.06 21.17
N PHE A 391 10.82 -1.89 21.13
CA PHE A 391 10.69 -2.91 20.10
C PHE A 391 10.45 -2.26 18.74
N VAL A 392 11.21 -2.67 17.72
CA VAL A 392 11.07 -2.17 16.35
C VAL A 392 10.41 -3.22 15.47
N LEU A 393 11.00 -4.42 15.44
CA LEU A 393 10.61 -5.49 14.53
C LEU A 393 11.00 -6.85 15.10
N GLY A 394 10.36 -7.90 14.61
CA GLY A 394 10.90 -9.25 14.60
C GLY A 394 10.24 -10.05 13.48
N SER A 395 10.85 -11.17 13.14
CA SER A 395 10.41 -12.01 12.02
C SER A 395 9.50 -13.16 12.50
N THR A 396 9.17 -14.08 11.59
CA THR A 396 8.55 -15.37 11.95
C THR A 396 9.48 -16.30 12.71
N ARG A 397 10.80 -16.01 12.74
CA ARG A 397 11.81 -16.77 13.49
C ARG A 397 11.90 -16.31 14.95
N THR A 398 11.59 -15.04 15.23
CA THR A 398 11.53 -14.51 16.59
C THR A 398 10.43 -15.23 17.37
N GLN A 399 10.77 -15.84 18.50
CA GLN A 399 9.80 -16.52 19.35
C GLN A 399 9.06 -15.51 20.24
N ALA A 400 7.82 -15.83 20.63
CA ALA A 400 7.10 -15.07 21.65
C ALA A 400 7.59 -15.49 23.04
N SER A 401 7.70 -14.54 23.97
CA SER A 401 8.20 -14.77 25.32
C SER A 401 7.15 -14.45 26.38
N THR A 402 6.99 -15.38 27.33
CA THR A 402 6.07 -15.20 28.47
C THR A 402 6.73 -14.46 29.64
N SER A 403 8.03 -14.67 29.85
CA SER A 403 8.86 -14.02 30.88
C SER A 403 9.67 -12.84 30.35
N GLY A 404 9.63 -12.60 29.03
CA GLY A 404 10.45 -11.60 28.35
C GLY A 404 11.90 -12.00 28.12
N TYR A 405 12.58 -11.26 27.24
CA TYR A 405 14.00 -11.35 26.94
C TYR A 405 14.73 -10.22 27.65
N GLN A 406 15.70 -10.55 28.48
CA GLN A 406 16.56 -9.54 29.08
C GLN A 406 17.48 -8.97 28.00
N VAL A 407 17.67 -7.67 28.00
CA VAL A 407 18.62 -6.98 27.12
C VAL A 407 19.75 -6.50 28.01
N ASP A 408 20.98 -6.87 27.64
CA ASP A 408 22.22 -6.52 28.32
C ASP A 408 23.10 -5.72 27.36
N ILE A 409 23.31 -4.44 27.65
CA ILE A 409 24.01 -3.47 26.82
C ILE A 409 25.38 -3.25 27.43
N SER A 410 26.43 -3.64 26.70
CA SER A 410 27.81 -3.40 27.13
C SER A 410 28.35 -2.06 26.62
N GLN A 411 27.72 -1.45 25.62
CA GLN A 411 28.08 -0.13 25.10
C GLN A 411 26.85 0.56 24.51
N ALA A 412 26.56 1.79 24.94
CA ALA A 412 25.54 2.64 24.32
C ALA A 412 26.00 3.15 22.94
N ALA A 413 25.05 3.51 22.09
CA ALA A 413 25.37 4.16 20.82
C ALA A 413 25.80 5.61 21.05
N GLU A 414 26.88 6.03 20.40
CA GLU A 414 27.44 7.39 20.50
C GLU A 414 27.40 8.11 19.14
N GLN A 415 27.36 9.44 19.19
CA GLN A 415 27.46 10.33 18.04
C GLN A 415 28.89 10.88 17.98
N ALA A 416 29.40 11.14 16.78
CA ALA A 416 30.65 11.89 16.64
C ALA A 416 30.45 13.31 17.18
N THR A 417 31.25 13.67 18.18
CA THR A 417 31.19 14.96 18.88
C THR A 417 32.57 15.59 18.95
N ILE A 418 32.69 16.82 18.45
CA ILE A 418 33.91 17.62 18.58
C ILE A 418 33.60 18.82 19.49
N THR A 419 34.30 18.90 20.62
CA THR A 419 34.30 20.10 21.46
C THR A 419 35.59 20.87 21.24
N GLY A 420 35.48 22.13 20.85
CA GLY A 420 36.60 23.05 20.71
C GLY A 420 37.13 23.57 22.06
N ALA A 421 37.99 24.58 21.99
CA ALA A 421 38.37 25.40 23.14
C ALA A 421 37.40 26.58 23.30
N ALA A 422 37.35 27.13 24.51
CA ALA A 422 36.60 28.36 24.74
C ALA A 422 37.18 29.50 23.88
N PHE A 423 36.29 30.25 23.23
CA PHE A 423 36.65 31.35 22.32
C PHE A 423 36.09 32.68 22.83
N ALA A 424 36.40 33.77 22.11
CA ALA A 424 35.97 35.10 22.53
C ALA A 424 34.44 35.20 22.60
N GLY A 425 33.91 35.86 23.64
CA GLY A 425 32.46 36.05 23.79
C GLY A 425 31.81 36.87 22.65
N SER A 426 32.62 37.58 21.87
CA SER A 426 32.24 38.25 20.63
C SER A 426 33.33 38.00 19.58
N THR A 427 32.93 37.50 18.42
CA THR A 427 33.84 37.17 17.30
C THR A 427 33.43 37.95 16.05
N VAL A 428 34.42 38.52 15.35
CA VAL A 428 34.21 39.26 14.10
C VAL A 428 34.62 38.38 12.93
N ILE A 429 33.68 38.10 12.03
CA ILE A 429 33.90 37.37 10.78
C ILE A 429 34.02 38.37 9.63
N THR A 430 35.08 38.23 8.84
CA THR A 430 35.47 39.08 7.72
C THR A 430 35.88 38.21 6.53
N SER A 431 36.27 38.85 5.43
CA SER A 431 36.84 38.17 4.28
C SER A 431 38.08 37.32 4.53
N ALA A 432 38.83 37.61 5.61
CA ALA A 432 40.04 36.88 5.96
C ALA A 432 39.79 35.57 6.72
N ASN A 433 38.68 35.46 7.46
CA ASN A 433 38.46 34.41 8.46
C ASN A 433 37.06 33.77 8.40
N ARG A 434 36.49 33.64 7.20
CA ARG A 434 35.13 33.10 7.01
C ARG A 434 35.02 31.68 6.45
N SER A 435 36.11 31.01 6.11
CA SER A 435 36.05 29.69 5.48
C SER A 435 36.25 28.58 6.52
N LEU A 436 35.41 27.55 6.49
CA LEU A 436 35.57 26.33 7.28
C LEU A 436 35.30 25.09 6.42
N GLU A 437 36.22 24.15 6.40
CA GLU A 437 36.07 22.85 5.75
C GLU A 437 35.79 21.78 6.81
N VAL A 438 34.61 21.17 6.71
CA VAL A 438 34.14 20.15 7.65
C VAL A 438 33.86 18.87 6.87
N LYS A 439 34.22 17.74 7.46
CA LYS A 439 33.79 16.43 7.00
C LYS A 439 32.74 15.88 7.96
N LEU A 440 31.60 15.48 7.41
CA LEU A 440 30.44 14.95 8.12
C LEU A 440 29.92 13.68 7.43
N ASP A 441 29.85 12.57 8.16
CA ASP A 441 29.37 11.26 7.72
C ASP A 441 29.91 10.86 6.33
N GLY A 442 31.24 10.96 6.15
CA GLY A 442 31.98 10.57 4.95
C GLY A 442 31.96 11.58 3.80
N LYS A 443 31.39 12.77 3.97
CA LYS A 443 31.38 13.85 2.96
C LYS A 443 32.10 15.08 3.47
N THR A 444 32.78 15.81 2.59
CA THR A 444 33.51 17.03 2.95
C THR A 444 32.88 18.22 2.25
N ALA A 445 32.67 19.31 2.98
CA ALA A 445 32.17 20.56 2.44
C ALA A 445 32.96 21.74 2.99
N THR A 446 33.16 22.75 2.15
CA THR A 446 33.70 24.05 2.58
C THR A 446 32.57 25.05 2.68
N VAL A 447 32.24 25.42 3.91
CA VAL A 447 31.21 26.42 4.23
C VAL A 447 31.84 27.79 4.42
N GLN A 448 31.06 28.83 4.09
CA GLN A 448 31.45 30.23 4.24
C GLN A 448 30.55 30.91 5.26
N LEU A 449 31.12 31.38 6.37
CA LEU A 449 30.41 32.18 7.35
C LEU A 449 30.08 33.57 6.77
N SER A 450 28.94 34.14 7.14
CA SER A 450 28.57 35.49 6.73
C SER A 450 29.39 36.52 7.50
N GLU A 451 29.84 37.58 6.84
CA GLU A 451 30.58 38.65 7.51
C GLU A 451 29.71 39.38 8.54
N GLY A 452 30.26 39.66 9.72
CA GLY A 452 29.50 40.23 10.82
C GLY A 452 30.20 40.12 12.16
N THR A 453 29.56 40.66 13.20
CA THR A 453 29.99 40.48 14.59
C THR A 453 28.95 39.63 15.30
N TYR A 454 29.37 38.51 15.87
CA TYR A 454 28.49 37.51 16.47
C TYR A 454 28.84 37.34 17.94
N THR A 455 27.82 37.16 18.78
CA THR A 455 28.02 36.53 20.10
C THR A 455 28.33 35.05 19.91
N ALA A 456 28.89 34.39 20.94
CA ALA A 456 29.17 32.96 20.89
C ALA A 456 27.94 32.12 20.48
N GLN A 457 26.75 32.44 20.99
CA GLN A 457 25.52 31.69 20.65
C GLN A 457 25.07 31.95 19.22
N GLN A 458 25.07 33.22 18.78
CA GLN A 458 24.73 33.55 17.39
C GLN A 458 25.68 32.90 16.40
N LEU A 459 26.95 32.73 16.77
CA LEU A 459 27.94 32.07 15.94
C LEU A 459 27.73 30.55 15.88
N ALA A 460 27.32 29.92 16.99
CA ALA A 460 26.92 28.52 17.01
C ALA A 460 25.70 28.28 16.11
N ASP A 461 24.63 29.08 16.28
CA ASP A 461 23.41 28.99 15.47
C ASP A 461 23.70 29.24 13.98
N HIS A 462 24.53 30.25 13.67
CA HIS A 462 24.94 30.56 12.30
C HIS A 462 25.78 29.44 11.69
N LEU A 463 26.68 28.83 12.46
CA LEU A 463 27.51 27.71 12.00
C LEU A 463 26.67 26.46 11.74
N GLU A 464 25.71 26.15 12.61
CA GLU A 464 24.76 25.07 12.41
C GLU A 464 23.98 25.25 11.11
N GLN A 465 23.43 26.46 10.90
CA GLN A 465 22.65 26.78 9.72
C GLN A 465 23.46 26.60 8.43
N ILE A 466 24.65 27.20 8.32
CA ILE A 466 25.43 27.12 7.07
C ILE A 466 25.94 25.71 6.75
N ILE A 467 26.18 24.88 7.77
CA ILE A 467 26.56 23.49 7.57
C ILE A 467 25.34 22.71 7.07
N ASN A 468 24.20 22.83 7.73
CA ASN A 468 22.98 22.10 7.37
C ASN A 468 22.37 22.56 6.02
N GLU A 469 22.61 23.79 5.59
CA GLU A 469 22.19 24.32 4.28
C GLU A 469 23.15 23.96 3.12
N SER A 470 24.28 23.29 3.40
CA SER A 470 25.24 22.91 2.37
C SER A 470 24.69 21.84 1.43
N GLU A 471 24.81 22.06 0.11
CA GLU A 471 24.39 21.10 -0.92
C GLU A 471 25.15 19.75 -0.86
N GLU A 472 26.32 19.72 -0.20
CA GLU A 472 27.11 18.51 0.01
C GLU A 472 26.55 17.61 1.13
N PHE A 473 25.61 18.13 1.93
CA PHE A 473 25.01 17.48 3.10
C PHE A 473 23.47 17.29 3.01
N PRO A 474 22.88 16.87 1.88
CA PRO A 474 21.42 16.92 1.63
C PRO A 474 20.57 15.96 2.49
N ALA A 475 21.19 15.18 3.38
CA ALA A 475 20.56 14.25 4.30
C ALA A 475 21.44 14.01 5.56
N ARG A 476 22.20 15.03 5.95
CA ARG A 476 23.06 15.02 7.14
C ARG A 476 22.73 16.26 7.94
N GLU A 477 22.60 16.09 9.24
CA GLU A 477 22.35 17.18 10.16
C GLU A 477 23.47 17.20 11.18
N ILE A 478 23.92 18.41 11.51
CA ILE A 478 24.79 18.68 12.64
C ILE A 478 24.03 19.56 13.63
N ASN A 479 24.28 19.36 14.91
CA ASN A 479 23.86 20.28 15.96
C ASN A 479 25.11 21.01 16.46
N VAL A 480 25.06 22.33 16.57
CA VAL A 480 26.16 23.13 17.12
C VAL A 480 25.66 23.82 18.38
N SER A 481 26.26 23.48 19.52
CA SER A 481 25.91 24.04 20.81
C SER A 481 27.13 24.65 21.50
N LEU A 482 26.90 25.31 22.63
CA LEU A 482 27.95 25.84 23.49
C LEU A 482 28.07 25.01 24.76
N GLU A 483 29.25 24.47 25.01
CA GLU A 483 29.60 23.80 26.26
C GLU A 483 30.75 24.55 26.93
N SER A 484 30.48 25.14 28.10
CA SER A 484 31.48 25.92 28.86
C SER A 484 32.19 27.03 28.06
N GLY A 485 31.50 27.61 27.07
CA GLY A 485 32.04 28.67 26.20
C GLY A 485 32.81 28.17 24.97
N ALA A 486 32.88 26.86 24.75
CA ALA A 486 33.43 26.25 23.54
C ALA A 486 32.31 25.79 22.60
N LEU A 487 32.57 25.78 21.29
CA LEU A 487 31.67 25.13 20.33
C LEU A 487 31.73 23.62 20.50
N GLN A 488 30.56 22.99 20.61
CA GLN A 488 30.38 21.55 20.52
C GLN A 488 29.58 21.24 19.26
N LEU A 489 30.21 20.53 18.33
CA LEU A 489 29.61 20.09 17.08
C LEU A 489 29.29 18.61 17.19
N THR A 490 28.04 18.23 16.98
CA THR A 490 27.55 16.86 17.14
C THR A 490 26.80 16.41 15.90
N SER A 491 27.24 15.34 15.25
CA SER A 491 26.50 14.73 14.13
C SER A 491 25.15 14.20 14.63
N ALA A 492 24.06 14.45 13.90
CA ALA A 492 22.73 13.92 14.27
C ALA A 492 22.64 12.39 14.14
N LYS A 493 23.61 11.74 13.47
CA LYS A 493 23.66 10.27 13.36
C LYS A 493 24.34 9.64 14.56
N TYR A 494 23.91 8.42 14.87
CA TYR A 494 24.52 7.54 15.86
C TYR A 494 25.26 6.40 15.15
N GLY A 495 26.28 5.85 15.81
CA GLY A 495 26.96 4.66 15.31
C GLY A 495 28.24 4.93 14.55
N LEU A 496 28.80 3.86 13.97
CA LEU A 496 30.02 3.92 13.17
C LEU A 496 29.88 4.74 11.87
N THR A 497 28.65 5.05 11.45
CA THR A 497 28.36 5.93 10.31
C THR A 497 28.35 7.41 10.67
N SER A 498 28.43 7.72 11.96
CA SER A 498 28.59 9.08 12.48
C SER A 498 30.08 9.40 12.50
N ASP A 499 30.54 10.26 11.60
CA ASP A 499 31.91 10.74 11.60
C ASP A 499 31.93 12.26 11.46
N LEU A 500 32.80 12.91 12.23
CA LEU A 500 32.97 14.35 12.21
C LEU A 500 34.46 14.67 12.22
N GLU A 501 34.90 15.56 11.33
CA GLU A 501 36.27 16.06 11.28
C GLU A 501 36.31 17.52 10.85
N ILE A 502 37.05 18.34 11.60
CA ILE A 502 37.41 19.70 11.20
C ILE A 502 38.65 19.59 10.33
N VAL A 503 38.50 19.76 9.01
CA VAL A 503 39.57 19.48 8.05
C VAL A 503 40.54 20.66 7.98
N SER A 504 40.04 21.82 7.57
CA SER A 504 40.83 23.03 7.37
C SER A 504 39.94 24.28 7.36
N GLY A 505 40.52 25.48 7.24
CA GLY A 505 39.74 26.72 7.15
C GLY A 505 40.39 27.90 7.85
N THR A 506 40.05 29.10 7.38
CA THR A 506 40.54 30.36 7.97
C THR A 506 39.77 30.76 9.23
N ALA A 507 38.56 30.24 9.44
CA ALA A 507 37.73 30.53 10.60
C ALA A 507 38.10 29.71 11.86
N ILE A 508 38.90 28.65 11.72
CA ILE A 508 39.15 27.65 12.78
C ILE A 508 39.62 28.28 14.10
N ALA A 509 40.61 29.18 14.05
CA ALA A 509 41.18 29.79 15.24
C ALA A 509 40.17 30.69 15.98
N ASP A 510 39.39 31.47 15.23
CA ASP A 510 38.39 32.39 15.78
C ASP A 510 37.16 31.65 16.35
N LEU A 511 36.92 30.42 15.87
CA LEU A 511 35.90 29.51 16.36
C LEU A 511 36.36 28.65 17.55
N GLY A 512 37.62 28.81 18.00
CA GLY A 512 38.19 27.96 19.06
C GLY A 512 38.37 26.49 18.64
N LEU A 513 38.35 26.19 17.34
CA LEU A 513 38.54 24.84 16.80
C LEU A 513 40.01 24.58 16.50
N THR A 514 40.34 23.33 16.15
CA THR A 514 41.68 22.96 15.69
C THR A 514 41.55 22.08 14.45
N ALA A 515 42.38 22.33 13.43
CA ALA A 515 42.41 21.51 12.23
C ALA A 515 42.87 20.08 12.57
N GLY A 516 42.21 19.08 11.99
CA GLY A 516 42.43 17.66 12.25
C GLY A 516 41.72 17.13 13.51
N LEU A 517 40.93 17.94 14.23
CA LEU A 517 40.02 17.41 15.25
C LEU A 517 39.04 16.47 14.56
N LYS A 518 38.92 15.26 15.09
CA LYS A 518 38.00 14.26 14.56
C LYS A 518 37.46 13.39 15.68
N ASP A 519 36.24 12.94 15.49
CA ASP A 519 35.60 11.95 16.33
C ASP A 519 34.74 11.00 15.49
N ASN A 520 34.49 9.80 16.01
CA ASN A 520 33.63 8.82 15.36
C ASN A 520 32.63 8.30 16.40
N GLY A 521 31.36 8.23 16.01
CA GLY A 521 30.34 7.58 16.81
C GLY A 521 30.61 6.08 16.96
N ARG A 522 29.89 5.48 17.91
CA ARG A 522 29.98 4.05 18.20
C ARG A 522 28.62 3.41 18.11
N ASP A 523 28.58 2.20 17.55
CA ASP A 523 27.35 1.41 17.54
C ASP A 523 27.03 0.90 18.95
N VAL A 524 25.74 0.68 19.23
CA VAL A 524 25.31 -0.04 20.42
C VAL A 524 25.95 -1.44 20.42
N VAL A 525 26.40 -1.93 21.56
CA VAL A 525 26.87 -3.31 21.74
C VAL A 525 26.10 -3.92 22.89
N GLY A 526 25.57 -5.12 22.67
CA GLY A 526 24.78 -5.82 23.67
C GLY A 526 24.40 -7.22 23.23
N SER A 527 23.63 -7.89 24.07
CA SER A 527 23.14 -9.25 23.84
C SER A 527 21.74 -9.43 24.42
N PHE A 528 21.07 -10.50 23.99
CA PHE A 528 19.79 -10.91 24.58
C PHE A 528 20.03 -12.08 25.52
N ILE A 529 19.41 -12.06 26.70
CA ILE A 529 19.47 -13.18 27.65
C ILE A 529 18.08 -13.80 27.71
N VAL A 530 18.00 -15.08 27.32
CA VAL A 530 16.77 -15.86 27.25
C VAL A 530 16.93 -17.09 28.13
N ASN A 531 16.08 -17.23 29.16
CA ASN A 531 16.14 -18.34 30.12
C ASN A 531 17.55 -18.56 30.72
N GLY A 532 18.30 -17.47 30.94
CA GLY A 532 19.67 -17.51 31.46
C GLY A 532 20.76 -17.86 30.43
N LYS A 533 20.42 -18.05 29.15
CA LYS A 533 21.37 -18.24 28.04
C LYS A 533 21.51 -16.97 27.24
N THR A 534 22.74 -16.53 27.01
CA THR A 534 23.04 -15.39 26.15
C THR A 534 22.92 -15.78 24.67
N GLU A 535 22.14 -15.01 23.93
CA GLU A 535 21.99 -15.04 22.48
C GLU A 535 22.64 -13.77 21.89
N ALA A 536 23.41 -13.95 20.83
CA ALA A 536 24.22 -12.87 20.27
C ALA A 536 23.36 -11.82 19.56
N ALA A 537 23.82 -10.57 19.55
CA ALA A 537 23.18 -9.50 18.81
C ALA A 537 24.23 -8.60 18.14
N VAL A 538 23.83 -7.98 17.03
CA VAL A 538 24.63 -7.06 16.24
C VAL A 538 24.00 -5.67 16.33
N GLY A 539 24.79 -4.70 16.79
CA GLY A 539 24.38 -3.31 16.81
C GLY A 539 24.70 -2.57 15.51
N ARG A 540 23.84 -1.62 15.14
CA ARG A 540 24.05 -0.64 14.07
C ARG A 540 23.41 0.67 14.49
N GLY A 541 24.22 1.70 14.75
CA GLY A 541 23.77 2.91 15.43
C GLY A 541 23.07 2.57 16.73
N ARG A 542 21.81 3.00 16.86
CA ARG A 542 20.94 2.71 18.01
C ARG A 542 20.17 1.39 17.91
N LEU A 543 20.32 0.63 16.83
CA LEU A 543 19.53 -0.58 16.61
C LEU A 543 20.32 -1.81 17.02
N LEU A 544 19.81 -2.58 17.98
CA LEU A 544 20.34 -3.89 18.35
C LEU A 544 19.50 -4.99 17.67
N THR A 545 20.15 -5.83 16.87
CA THR A 545 19.49 -6.89 16.08
C THR A 545 19.98 -8.26 16.50
N GLY A 546 19.07 -9.18 16.86
CA GLY A 546 19.43 -10.54 17.21
C GLY A 546 19.99 -11.31 16.01
N ASP A 547 21.01 -12.13 16.26
CA ASP A 547 21.64 -12.97 15.24
C ASP A 547 20.57 -13.89 14.59
N PRO A 548 20.53 -13.99 13.25
CA PRO A 548 19.59 -14.88 12.57
C PRO A 548 19.63 -16.33 13.08
N ASP A 549 20.78 -16.83 13.53
CA ASP A 549 20.94 -18.21 13.99
C ASP A 549 20.53 -18.43 15.45
N ASN A 550 20.06 -17.37 16.13
CA ASN A 550 19.50 -17.48 17.48
C ASN A 550 18.23 -18.34 17.50
N GLU A 551 18.03 -19.05 18.61
CA GLU A 551 16.87 -19.92 18.79
C GLU A 551 15.60 -19.11 19.08
N ASN A 552 15.72 -18.03 19.86
CA ASN A 552 14.57 -17.25 20.33
C ASN A 552 14.51 -15.83 19.74
N THR A 553 15.66 -15.15 19.67
CA THR A 553 15.75 -13.73 19.30
C THR A 553 16.18 -13.49 17.85
N ALA A 554 16.11 -14.50 16.99
CA ALA A 554 16.43 -14.33 15.57
C ALA A 554 15.63 -13.19 14.94
N ASP A 555 16.36 -12.26 14.29
CA ASP A 555 15.84 -11.06 13.65
C ASP A 555 15.10 -10.07 14.57
N LEU A 556 15.16 -10.25 15.90
CA LEU A 556 14.57 -9.32 16.85
C LEU A 556 15.34 -7.99 16.80
N GLN A 557 14.64 -6.90 16.55
CA GLN A 557 15.21 -5.57 16.51
C GLN A 557 14.66 -4.73 17.66
N VAL A 558 15.58 -4.17 18.44
CA VAL A 558 15.29 -3.26 19.56
C VAL A 558 16.09 -1.98 19.36
N GLN A 559 15.39 -0.85 19.39
CA GLN A 559 16.02 0.46 19.38
C GLN A 559 16.43 0.83 20.81
N ILE A 560 17.67 1.24 20.97
CA ILE A 560 18.29 1.60 22.25
C ILE A 560 18.62 3.10 22.20
N THR A 561 17.98 3.88 23.08
CA THR A 561 18.21 5.32 23.22
C THR A 561 18.91 5.67 24.53
N LEU A 562 19.42 4.67 25.24
CA LEU A 562 20.22 4.83 26.45
C LEU A 562 21.51 5.60 26.15
N SER A 563 21.91 6.48 27.06
CA SER A 563 23.20 7.16 27.05
C SER A 563 24.28 6.30 27.73
N PRO A 564 25.57 6.60 27.55
CA PRO A 564 26.65 5.88 28.24
C PRO A 564 26.51 5.89 29.77
N SER A 565 25.90 6.92 30.37
CA SER A 565 25.63 7.00 31.81
C SER A 565 24.47 6.12 32.27
N ASP A 566 23.60 5.68 31.36
CA ASP A 566 22.46 4.82 31.68
C ASP A 566 22.81 3.33 31.64
N VAL A 567 23.98 2.98 31.08
CA VAL A 567 24.45 1.60 30.97
C VAL A 567 24.91 1.12 32.34
N VAL A 568 24.36 -0.02 32.78
CA VAL A 568 24.63 -0.61 34.10
C VAL A 568 25.34 -1.95 33.94
N ALA A 569 25.83 -2.51 35.05
CA ALA A 569 26.36 -3.87 35.03
C ALA A 569 25.21 -4.88 35.00
N GLY A 570 25.02 -5.54 33.85
CA GLY A 570 23.96 -6.53 33.60
C GLY A 570 22.73 -5.93 32.92
N ALA A 571 21.64 -6.69 32.85
CA ALA A 571 20.49 -6.34 32.01
C ALA A 571 19.82 -4.99 32.37
N GLU A 572 19.69 -4.10 31.38
CA GLU A 572 19.05 -2.78 31.47
C GLU A 572 17.52 -2.89 31.52
N GLY A 573 16.97 -4.01 31.06
CA GLY A 573 15.55 -4.29 31.16
C GLY A 573 15.14 -5.50 30.34
N THR A 574 13.82 -5.67 30.23
CA THR A 574 13.22 -6.85 29.60
C THR A 574 12.29 -6.43 28.47
N ILE A 575 12.44 -7.09 27.32
CA ILE A 575 11.56 -7.00 26.16
C ILE A 575 10.66 -8.22 26.14
N THR A 576 9.37 -8.03 26.41
CA THR A 576 8.35 -9.09 26.29
C THR A 576 7.82 -9.09 24.87
N VAL A 577 8.08 -10.16 24.12
CA VAL A 577 7.64 -10.31 22.73
C VAL A 577 6.36 -11.12 22.68
N SER A 578 5.33 -10.56 22.06
CA SER A 578 4.03 -11.20 21.88
C SER A 578 3.75 -11.43 20.41
N ARG A 579 3.22 -12.61 20.10
CA ARG A 579 2.73 -12.94 18.76
C ARG A 579 1.22 -12.96 18.77
N GLY A 580 0.62 -11.84 18.38
CA GLY A 580 -0.82 -11.72 18.26
C GLY A 580 -1.43 -12.76 17.34
N LEU A 581 -2.73 -12.93 17.48
CA LEU A 581 -3.48 -13.98 16.82
C LEU A 581 -3.49 -13.82 15.30
N ALA A 582 -3.61 -12.61 14.77
CA ALA A 582 -3.62 -12.40 13.33
C ALA A 582 -2.25 -12.73 12.72
N SER A 583 -1.14 -12.45 13.42
CA SER A 583 0.20 -12.91 13.03
C SER A 583 0.34 -14.43 13.10
N SER A 584 -0.15 -15.06 14.18
CA SER A 584 -0.14 -16.53 14.34
C SER A 584 -0.95 -17.22 13.25
N LEU A 585 -2.10 -16.65 12.91
CA LEU A 585 -2.98 -17.15 11.87
C LEU A 585 -2.37 -16.95 10.48
N ASP A 586 -1.76 -15.80 10.19
CA ASP A 586 -1.04 -15.58 8.93
C ASP A 586 0.08 -16.62 8.73
N GLN A 587 0.80 -16.99 9.79
CA GLN A 587 1.82 -18.05 9.72
C GLN A 587 1.21 -19.43 9.40
N VAL A 588 0.09 -19.77 10.04
CA VAL A 588 -0.64 -21.02 9.77
C VAL A 588 -1.18 -21.04 8.34
N LEU A 589 -1.81 -19.95 7.90
CA LEU A 589 -2.32 -19.79 6.55
C LEU A 589 -1.20 -19.82 5.51
N GLY A 590 -0.05 -19.21 5.81
CA GLY A 590 1.14 -19.28 4.97
C GLY A 590 1.64 -20.70 4.74
N LYS A 591 1.60 -21.56 5.77
CA LYS A 591 1.93 -23.00 5.62
C LYS A 591 0.86 -23.77 4.85
N LEU A 592 -0.42 -23.46 5.04
CA LEU A 592 -1.52 -24.13 4.33
C LEU A 592 -1.55 -23.78 2.84
N LEU A 593 -1.24 -22.52 2.51
CA LEU A 593 -1.28 -21.92 1.17
C LEU A 593 0.09 -21.92 0.46
N ASN A 594 1.11 -22.57 1.02
CA ASN A 594 2.41 -22.65 0.36
C ASN A 594 2.26 -23.39 -0.98
N ASN A 595 2.74 -22.77 -2.06
CA ASN A 595 2.64 -23.24 -3.43
C ASN A 595 3.55 -24.45 -3.74
N GLU A 596 4.50 -24.78 -2.88
CA GLU A 596 5.44 -25.89 -3.06
C GLU A 596 5.11 -27.09 -2.16
N ASP A 597 4.87 -26.86 -0.86
CA ASP A 597 4.72 -27.92 0.14
C ASP A 597 3.45 -27.77 1.01
N GLY A 598 2.55 -26.86 0.66
CA GLY A 598 1.34 -26.59 1.41
C GLY A 598 0.30 -27.71 1.32
N LEU A 599 -0.58 -27.78 2.33
CA LEU A 599 -1.67 -28.77 2.37
C LEU A 599 -2.57 -28.69 1.13
N LEU A 600 -2.92 -27.48 0.68
CA LEU A 600 -3.83 -27.30 -0.44
C LEU A 600 -3.19 -27.68 -1.78
N THR A 601 -1.91 -27.36 -1.95
CA THR A 601 -1.10 -27.80 -3.09
C THR A 601 -1.05 -29.33 -3.15
N SER A 602 -0.74 -29.98 -2.02
CA SER A 602 -0.74 -31.45 -1.95
C SER A 602 -2.10 -32.07 -2.27
N VAL A 603 -3.19 -31.42 -1.86
CA VAL A 603 -4.56 -31.86 -2.19
C VAL A 603 -4.86 -31.67 -3.69
N ASP A 604 -4.47 -30.55 -4.30
CA ASP A 604 -4.67 -30.28 -5.73
C ASP A 604 -3.88 -31.26 -6.60
N ASP A 605 -2.60 -31.48 -6.28
CA ASP A 605 -1.74 -32.48 -6.93
C ASP A 605 -2.34 -33.89 -6.84
N GLY A 606 -2.92 -34.22 -5.69
CA GLY A 606 -3.63 -35.47 -5.47
C GLY A 606 -4.84 -35.63 -6.41
N PHE A 607 -5.63 -34.57 -6.59
CA PHE A 607 -6.75 -34.57 -7.53
C PHE A 607 -6.28 -34.65 -8.99
N ASP A 608 -5.27 -33.89 -9.38
CA ASP A 608 -4.71 -33.92 -10.73
C ASP A 608 -4.16 -35.32 -11.09
N GLY A 609 -3.50 -35.98 -10.14
CA GLY A 609 -3.05 -37.36 -10.28
C GLY A 609 -4.22 -38.34 -10.50
N GLN A 610 -5.30 -38.21 -9.70
CA GLN A 610 -6.50 -39.03 -9.85
C GLN A 610 -7.20 -38.78 -11.19
N LEU A 611 -7.35 -37.51 -11.59
CA LEU A 611 -7.97 -37.12 -12.85
C LEU A 611 -7.18 -37.65 -14.05
N LYS A 612 -5.85 -37.54 -14.02
CA LYS A 612 -4.97 -38.06 -15.07
C LYS A 612 -5.05 -39.59 -15.19
N SER A 613 -5.04 -40.30 -14.07
CA SER A 613 -5.18 -41.76 -14.04
C SER A 613 -6.56 -42.23 -14.54
N LEU A 614 -7.62 -41.55 -14.12
CA LEU A 614 -8.97 -41.85 -14.55
C LEU A 614 -9.19 -41.50 -16.03
N GLN A 615 -8.64 -40.38 -16.51
CA GLN A 615 -8.66 -40.01 -17.93
C GLN A 615 -7.95 -41.07 -18.77
N THR A 616 -6.77 -41.51 -18.35
CA THR A 616 -6.02 -42.58 -19.03
C THR A 616 -6.84 -43.88 -19.10
N SER A 617 -7.61 -44.18 -18.06
CA SER A 617 -8.50 -45.35 -18.02
C SER A 617 -9.69 -45.20 -18.96
N ILE A 618 -10.31 -44.01 -19.00
CA ILE A 618 -11.37 -43.66 -19.94
C ILE A 618 -10.86 -43.79 -21.38
N ASP A 619 -9.73 -43.17 -21.71
CA ASP A 619 -9.16 -43.18 -23.07
C ASP A 619 -8.88 -44.62 -23.55
N ARG A 620 -8.34 -45.46 -22.65
CA ARG A 620 -8.12 -46.88 -22.95
C ARG A 620 -9.43 -47.62 -23.20
N GLN A 621 -10.43 -47.41 -22.35
CA GLN A 621 -11.71 -48.11 -22.46
C GLN A 621 -12.52 -47.64 -23.68
N THR A 622 -12.49 -46.35 -24.00
CA THR A 622 -13.08 -45.78 -25.21
C THR A 622 -12.43 -46.38 -26.45
N LYS A 623 -11.09 -46.48 -26.48
CA LYS A 623 -10.40 -47.13 -27.61
C LYS A 623 -10.81 -48.60 -27.77
N LEU A 624 -10.98 -49.34 -26.67
CA LEU A 624 -11.45 -50.73 -26.72
C LEU A 624 -12.90 -50.82 -27.22
N PHE A 625 -13.75 -49.91 -26.76
CA PHE A 625 -15.14 -49.79 -27.20
C PHE A 625 -15.22 -49.55 -28.71
N ASP A 626 -14.47 -48.57 -29.24
CA ASP A 626 -14.44 -48.23 -30.66
C ASP A 626 -13.97 -49.42 -31.53
N LEU A 627 -12.95 -50.15 -31.07
CA LEU A 627 -12.44 -51.34 -31.76
C LEU A 627 -13.48 -52.47 -31.78
N GLN A 628 -14.21 -52.67 -30.68
CA GLN A 628 -15.28 -53.66 -30.64
C GLN A 628 -16.46 -53.27 -31.52
N GLU A 629 -16.87 -52.00 -31.50
CA GLU A 629 -17.91 -51.50 -32.39
C GLU A 629 -17.55 -51.74 -33.85
N GLN A 630 -16.33 -51.38 -34.26
CA GLN A 630 -15.85 -51.63 -35.62
C GLN A 630 -15.84 -53.13 -35.98
N SER A 631 -15.41 -53.98 -35.05
CA SER A 631 -15.40 -55.44 -35.25
C SER A 631 -16.82 -55.99 -35.46
N ILE A 632 -17.75 -55.62 -34.58
CA ILE A 632 -19.15 -56.02 -34.65
C ILE A 632 -19.78 -55.52 -35.95
N ARG A 633 -19.56 -54.26 -36.33
CA ARG A 633 -20.03 -53.70 -37.61
C ARG A 633 -19.48 -54.47 -38.82
N LYS A 634 -18.19 -54.84 -38.82
CA LYS A 634 -17.59 -55.69 -39.87
C LYS A 634 -18.24 -57.07 -39.94
N GLN A 635 -18.52 -57.69 -38.80
CA GLN A 635 -19.21 -58.98 -38.75
C GLN A 635 -20.62 -58.90 -39.33
N PHE A 636 -21.38 -57.84 -39.01
CA PHE A 636 -22.70 -57.63 -39.60
C PHE A 636 -22.64 -57.35 -41.11
N GLN A 637 -21.66 -56.59 -41.58
CA GLN A 637 -21.45 -56.37 -43.03
C GLN A 637 -21.13 -57.69 -43.77
N ALA A 638 -20.29 -58.55 -43.18
CA ALA A 638 -19.98 -59.86 -43.73
C ALA A 638 -21.22 -60.77 -43.74
N LEU A 639 -22.04 -60.72 -42.68
CA LEU A 639 -23.30 -61.45 -42.58
C LEU A 639 -24.30 -61.00 -43.65
N GLU A 640 -24.47 -59.69 -43.87
CA GLU A 640 -25.33 -59.18 -44.95
C GLU A 640 -24.86 -59.63 -46.32
N THR A 641 -23.54 -59.66 -46.55
CA THR A 641 -22.95 -60.15 -47.81
C THR A 641 -23.26 -61.64 -48.01
N ALA A 642 -23.11 -62.45 -46.96
CA ALA A 642 -23.44 -63.88 -47.00
C ALA A 642 -24.94 -64.13 -47.22
N ILE A 643 -25.82 -63.37 -46.55
CA ILE A 643 -27.28 -63.46 -46.75
C ILE A 643 -27.65 -63.05 -48.17
N SER A 644 -27.03 -62.00 -48.72
CA SER A 644 -27.23 -61.58 -50.11
C SER A 644 -26.84 -62.69 -51.10
N GLN A 645 -25.70 -63.35 -50.88
CA GLN A 645 -25.27 -64.50 -51.68
C GLN A 645 -26.21 -65.71 -51.53
N LEU A 646 -26.70 -65.98 -50.33
CA LEU A 646 -27.67 -67.05 -50.07
C LEU A 646 -29.02 -66.75 -50.73
N ASN A 647 -29.50 -65.52 -50.67
CA ASN A 647 -30.73 -65.09 -51.35
C ASN A 647 -30.59 -65.16 -52.88
N ALA A 648 -29.42 -64.78 -53.43
CA ALA A 648 -29.11 -64.95 -54.84
C ALA A 648 -29.05 -66.43 -55.24
N THR A 649 -28.43 -67.28 -54.41
CA THR A 649 -28.37 -68.73 -54.62
C THR A 649 -29.75 -69.38 -54.52
N SER A 650 -30.58 -68.96 -53.55
CA SER A 650 -31.97 -69.39 -53.39
C SER A 650 -32.83 -68.99 -54.58
N SER A 651 -32.66 -67.76 -55.08
CA SER A 651 -33.34 -67.28 -56.30
C SER A 651 -32.88 -68.05 -57.54
N TYR A 652 -31.59 -68.34 -57.65
CA TYR A 652 -31.03 -69.16 -58.73
C TYR A 652 -31.54 -70.60 -58.68
N LEU A 653 -31.53 -71.24 -57.50
CA LEU A 653 -32.08 -72.59 -57.28
C LEU A 653 -33.58 -72.61 -57.53
N GLY A 654 -34.34 -71.61 -57.09
CA GLY A 654 -35.76 -71.46 -57.39
C GLY A 654 -36.03 -71.31 -58.88
N GLY A 655 -35.19 -70.56 -59.60
CA GLY A 655 -35.25 -70.43 -61.06
C GLY A 655 -34.89 -71.73 -61.80
N GLN A 656 -33.89 -72.47 -61.32
CA GLN A 656 -33.54 -73.81 -61.83
C GLN A 656 -34.66 -74.83 -61.55
N LEU A 657 -35.29 -74.78 -60.37
CA LEU A 657 -36.41 -75.65 -60.00
C LEU A 657 -37.66 -75.34 -60.82
N ALA A 658 -37.92 -74.06 -61.12
CA ALA A 658 -39.02 -73.63 -61.99
C ALA A 658 -38.78 -73.98 -63.47
N ASN A 659 -37.51 -74.12 -63.89
CA ASN A 659 -37.11 -74.54 -65.23
C ASN A 659 -36.92 -76.07 -65.38
N LEU A 660 -37.15 -76.86 -64.32
CA LEU A 660 -37.25 -78.32 -64.46
C LEU A 660 -38.50 -78.62 -65.31
N PRO A 661 -38.39 -79.44 -66.37
CA PRO A 661 -39.55 -79.81 -67.17
C PRO A 661 -40.59 -80.47 -66.27
N GLN A 662 -41.82 -79.96 -66.27
CA GLN A 662 -42.93 -80.73 -65.73
C GLN A 662 -43.00 -82.03 -66.54
N ILE A 663 -42.72 -83.16 -65.88
CA ILE A 663 -43.04 -84.48 -66.43
C ILE A 663 -44.57 -84.54 -66.45
N SER A 664 -45.16 -84.12 -67.57
CA SER A 664 -46.57 -84.30 -67.87
C SER A 664 -46.80 -85.77 -68.14
N SER A 665 -47.46 -86.45 -67.20
CA SER A 665 -48.11 -87.72 -67.42
C SER A 665 -49.27 -87.55 -68.40
N GLN A 666 -49.12 -87.96 -69.67
CA GLN A 666 -50.24 -88.41 -70.51
C GLN A 666 -49.76 -89.47 -71.51
N GLN A 667 -50.44 -90.62 -71.43
CA GLN A 667 -50.65 -91.73 -72.39
C GLN A 667 -49.50 -92.21 -73.30
#